data_AF-A0A5Q4EF45-F1
#
_entry.id   AF-A0A5Q4EF45-F1
#
_cell.length_a   1.000
_cell.length_b   1.000
_cell.length_c   1.000
_cell.angle_alpha   90.00
_cell.angle_beta   90.00
_cell.angle_gamma   90.00
#
_symmetry.space_group_name_H-M   'P 1'
#
loop_
_entity.id
_entity.type
_entity.pdbx_description
1 polymer ?
#
loop_
_entity_poly.entity_id
_entity_poly.type
_entity_poly.pdbx_seq_one_letter_code
_entity_poly.pdbx_strand_id
1 'polypeptide(L)'
;MRTAIALLLFVFCLKIDAQPVVINEFMASNATSIADEDGDTEDWIELYNNGSESMNLMGWGISDNYTQPFKWVFPDVEIHPGEYLLVWASGKDRTGEHLHTNFSISSDGEELILVSPDGNWADEIFPLVLPTDISYGRYPNGTGDFYFFSQPTPGQPNENNGYEELLPPPVFSHASGFYTDTFYLKVFHPDPYVELRYTTDGSFPTLESEIFPDSLLIYNRKNDPDVISAIPTTPLTAPLWYRWHPPMDTVFKGTNLRVKAFKDEALSPFTETRTYWVDPDIHSRYSLPVVSLSIQQNALFGNTGIYTHFNQRGPAWERDMHIAFFEADGTPGFATDAGVRIHGGNSRRYMLKSFRVYFRNAYGDSHINYPLFAGQEMNIHDRLIMRNAGSDFSYTYFRDAFVQSILKGFSDVETQAYQPAITFLNSEYWGILNFRERYDNKYIENHYGYTDFDMLDNTGQVTYGSNSHYQNLISFLHNNSLESEENYEWVKSRMDVEDFRDYHVLQVFSMNTDQPGKNVRFWRPRTEDGKWRWMWWDMDDSFIFGPHNNYDRNALVFCTGLDSINDPTVNPATPPPVWAPNGPVQTFPLRALLGSPWFRADFINRFADLLNTAFQPDYLISIVDDFDNKVGPYIYEHYRRWHRPEPAAYQQHVEHLRNFSTHRIHYMREHIVHFFELEGTFSLEANIGSGKGHIRVNTLDLTAELPSLSNPVYPWSGAYFKGIPVEVEAIPAPGYKFSHWEGGSDANTPLITLDSGEDVALFAHFTRPEERDIITFWYFNSDLPNNTPLENVEPWFSLAEGSNIHYHSALEGYPFDEHHPFWRKASLERRNHPTPVNYREEAMENLPYDADDMRGIQVKQPFQVENRENTLIFHLPTTDFEDIIFSCAALDEGAAEAIILDYSIQEAEDAWTNQGLSEYMFTLEDQYSLIRLDFAGLKEVDDNAEFKIRMRFDGPDLTTDDGNRVTLNNIALEGTPLTPVNAPPYAKEGQLNVFPNPVSGDHAFLPETMDIQLFDTQGRLLLNLENTRKIPVAQLPAGIYFVRNQKAEWAKLVVRK
;
A
#
# COMPACT_ATOMS: atom_id res chain seq x y z
N MET A 1 98.18 -3.86 -11.45
CA MET A 1 98.75 -3.65 -12.79
C MET A 1 97.79 -4.31 -13.78
N ARG A 2 97.11 -3.52 -14.62
CA ARG A 2 96.49 -3.88 -15.93
C ARG A 2 95.27 -4.85 -15.92
N THR A 3 94.14 -4.67 -16.61
CA THR A 3 93.48 -3.56 -17.34
C THR A 3 92.04 -4.05 -17.65
N ALA A 4 91.04 -3.24 -17.28
CA ALA A 4 89.79 -2.90 -17.98
C ALA A 4 89.14 -3.85 -19.03
N ILE A 5 87.86 -4.20 -18.81
CA ILE A 5 86.78 -4.01 -19.78
C ILE A 5 85.60 -3.37 -19.02
N ALA A 6 85.26 -2.15 -19.39
CA ALA A 6 84.05 -1.47 -18.96
C ALA A 6 82.89 -1.90 -19.87
N LEU A 7 81.81 -2.38 -19.28
CA LEU A 7 80.49 -2.42 -19.92
C LEU A 7 79.62 -1.40 -19.18
N LEU A 8 79.32 -0.28 -19.84
CA LEU A 8 78.26 0.63 -19.42
C LEU A 8 76.92 -0.10 -19.60
N LEU A 9 76.24 -0.40 -18.50
CA LEU A 9 74.80 -0.66 -18.49
C LEU A 9 74.13 0.60 -17.93
N PHE A 10 73.62 1.43 -18.83
CA PHE A 10 72.63 2.44 -18.50
C PHE A 10 71.36 1.71 -18.07
N VAL A 11 71.13 1.59 -16.76
CA VAL A 11 69.79 1.31 -16.24
C VAL A 11 69.03 2.62 -16.34
N PHE A 12 68.23 2.76 -17.40
CA PHE A 12 67.11 3.70 -17.39
C PHE A 12 66.17 3.21 -16.28
N CYS A 13 66.29 3.81 -15.09
CA CYS A 13 65.22 3.75 -14.12
C CYS A 13 64.11 4.60 -14.72
N LEU A 14 63.15 3.97 -15.40
CA LEU A 14 61.84 4.59 -15.60
C LEU A 14 61.33 4.87 -14.19
N LYS A 15 61.40 6.13 -13.76
CA LYS A 15 60.50 6.61 -12.71
C LYS A 15 59.11 6.43 -13.30
N ILE A 16 58.37 5.45 -12.79
CA ILE A 16 56.92 5.55 -12.80
C ILE A 16 56.67 6.75 -11.88
N ASP A 17 56.43 7.93 -12.45
CA ASP A 17 55.98 9.05 -11.66
C ASP A 17 54.59 8.64 -11.15
N ALA A 18 54.51 8.37 -9.85
CA ALA A 18 53.23 8.29 -9.16
C ALA A 18 52.50 9.60 -9.46
N GLN A 19 51.23 9.52 -9.85
CA GLN A 19 50.45 10.73 -10.04
C GLN A 19 50.38 11.46 -8.69
N PRO A 20 50.59 12.79 -8.65
CA PRO A 20 50.79 13.51 -7.40
C PRO A 20 49.51 13.70 -6.58
N VAL A 21 48.33 13.40 -7.15
CA VAL A 21 47.05 13.46 -6.44
C VAL A 21 46.67 12.06 -5.98
N VAL A 22 46.40 11.95 -4.68
CA VAL A 22 46.08 10.70 -3.99
C VAL A 22 44.86 10.91 -3.09
N ILE A 23 44.24 9.82 -2.67
CA ILE A 23 43.20 9.86 -1.63
C ILE A 23 43.93 10.03 -0.29
N ASN A 24 43.55 11.06 0.47
CA ASN A 24 44.20 11.42 1.74
C ASN A 24 43.40 10.99 2.96
N GLU A 25 42.09 11.17 2.96
CA GLU A 25 41.21 10.81 4.06
C GLU A 25 39.80 10.59 3.49
N PHE A 26 39.02 9.66 4.04
CA PHE A 26 37.60 9.56 3.71
C PHE A 26 36.78 9.05 4.89
N MET A 27 35.48 9.32 4.86
CA MET A 27 34.51 8.88 5.84
C MET A 27 33.24 8.39 5.13
N ALA A 28 32.86 7.15 5.41
CA ALA A 28 31.71 6.47 4.80
C ALA A 28 30.42 6.54 5.66
N SER A 29 30.47 7.21 6.81
CA SER A 29 29.29 7.48 7.62
C SER A 29 29.56 8.71 8.47
N ASN A 30 29.10 9.86 8.00
CA ASN A 30 29.27 11.14 8.67
C ASN A 30 28.01 11.52 9.45
N ALA A 31 28.17 11.92 10.71
CA ALA A 31 27.05 12.38 11.51
C ALA A 31 27.34 13.62 12.34
N THR A 32 28.57 13.82 12.78
CA THR A 32 28.95 14.99 13.60
C THR A 32 30.22 15.68 13.16
N SER A 33 30.97 15.11 12.20
CA SER A 33 32.26 15.68 11.78
C SER A 33 32.09 17.04 11.08
N ILE A 34 31.37 17.08 9.96
CA ILE A 34 31.09 18.28 9.16
C ILE A 34 29.73 18.16 8.47
N ALA A 35 29.13 19.29 8.12
CA ALA A 35 27.93 19.35 7.28
C ALA A 35 28.26 20.02 5.95
N ASP A 36 27.54 19.64 4.89
CA ASP A 36 27.63 20.26 3.58
C ASP A 36 26.92 21.63 3.53
N GLU A 37 26.86 22.24 2.35
CA GLU A 37 26.22 23.54 2.16
C GLU A 37 24.69 23.54 2.34
N ASP A 38 24.06 22.37 2.30
CA ASP A 38 22.62 22.18 2.55
C ASP A 38 22.33 21.94 4.04
N GLY A 39 23.37 21.66 4.83
CA GLY A 39 23.29 21.32 6.25
C GLY A 39 23.14 19.82 6.51
N ASP A 40 23.37 18.98 5.51
CA ASP A 40 23.35 17.52 5.61
C ASP A 40 24.75 17.00 5.99
N THR A 41 24.82 15.91 6.74
CA THR A 41 26.08 15.27 7.14
C THR A 41 26.40 14.13 6.17
N GLU A 42 26.87 14.50 4.98
CA GLU A 42 27.16 13.57 3.88
C GLU A 42 28.50 12.85 4.09
N ASP A 43 28.63 11.66 3.50
CA ASP A 43 29.91 10.98 3.36
C ASP A 43 30.86 11.85 2.54
N TRP A 44 32.16 11.72 2.75
CA TRP A 44 33.14 12.57 2.08
C TRP A 44 34.46 11.88 1.81
N ILE A 45 35.12 12.36 0.76
CA ILE A 45 36.42 11.93 0.29
C ILE A 45 37.30 13.16 0.18
N GLU A 46 38.51 13.08 0.71
CA GLU A 46 39.52 14.11 0.59
C GLU A 46 40.66 13.65 -0.32
N LEU A 47 40.96 14.47 -1.33
CA LEU A 47 42.14 14.30 -2.16
C LEU A 47 43.25 15.26 -1.72
N TYR A 48 44.51 14.84 -1.89
CA TYR A 48 45.67 15.67 -1.58
C TYR A 48 46.68 15.66 -2.72
N ASN A 49 47.23 16.83 -3.04
CA ASN A 49 48.32 16.97 -4.00
C ASN A 49 49.68 16.93 -3.29
N ASN A 50 50.34 15.77 -3.34
CA ASN A 50 51.69 15.55 -2.79
C ASN A 50 52.83 15.97 -3.74
N GLY A 51 52.49 16.49 -4.92
CA GLY A 51 53.44 16.96 -5.92
C GLY A 51 53.96 18.37 -5.67
N SER A 52 54.85 18.83 -6.56
CA SER A 52 55.40 20.19 -6.53
C SER A 52 54.74 21.17 -7.50
N GLU A 53 53.77 20.71 -8.30
CA GLU A 53 53.05 21.50 -9.32
C GLU A 53 51.53 21.36 -9.12
N SER A 54 50.77 22.38 -9.53
CA SER A 54 49.31 22.30 -9.54
C SER A 54 48.83 21.20 -10.48
N MET A 55 47.75 20.53 -10.12
CA MET A 55 47.14 19.48 -10.95
C MET A 55 45.69 19.84 -11.27
N ASN A 56 45.32 19.76 -12.54
CA ASN A 56 43.93 19.88 -12.97
C ASN A 56 43.32 18.48 -13.07
N LEU A 57 42.17 18.28 -12.42
CA LEU A 57 41.46 17.01 -12.33
C LEU A 57 40.44 16.80 -13.47
N MET A 58 40.35 17.69 -14.45
CA MET A 58 39.43 17.54 -15.58
C MET A 58 39.58 16.17 -16.25
N GLY A 59 38.49 15.38 -16.23
CA GLY A 59 38.44 14.06 -16.85
C GLY A 59 38.98 12.91 -15.99
N TRP A 60 39.41 13.17 -14.75
CA TRP A 60 39.69 12.12 -13.78
C TRP A 60 38.39 11.46 -13.30
N GLY A 61 38.45 10.17 -13.00
CA GLY A 61 37.35 9.40 -12.42
C GLY A 61 37.54 9.16 -10.93
N ILE A 62 36.44 9.17 -10.18
CA ILE A 62 36.37 8.60 -8.82
C ILE A 62 35.18 7.63 -8.77
N SER A 63 35.36 6.49 -8.13
CA SER A 63 34.31 5.47 -8.05
C SER A 63 34.42 4.63 -6.80
N ASP A 64 33.26 4.17 -6.34
CA ASP A 64 33.05 3.12 -5.35
C ASP A 64 32.94 1.70 -5.97
N ASN A 65 33.37 1.53 -7.23
CA ASN A 65 33.06 0.34 -8.02
C ASN A 65 34.15 0.04 -9.07
N TYR A 66 34.86 -1.07 -8.91
CA TYR A 66 35.93 -1.49 -9.82
C TYR A 66 35.48 -1.71 -11.26
N THR A 67 34.21 -2.03 -11.48
CA THR A 67 33.65 -2.26 -12.83
C THR A 67 33.24 -0.96 -13.53
N GLN A 68 33.18 0.16 -12.80
CA GLN A 68 32.80 1.48 -13.30
C GLN A 68 33.81 2.57 -12.87
N PRO A 69 35.09 2.50 -13.28
CA PRO A 69 36.15 3.38 -12.78
C PRO A 69 35.94 4.89 -12.99
N PHE A 70 35.01 5.28 -13.86
CA PHE A 70 34.62 6.67 -14.13
C PHE A 70 33.16 6.92 -13.74
N LYS A 71 32.68 6.30 -12.65
CA LYS A 71 31.30 6.45 -12.15
C LYS A 71 30.94 7.90 -11.91
N TRP A 72 31.86 8.67 -11.34
CA TRP A 72 31.82 10.13 -11.32
C TRP A 72 33.10 10.71 -11.90
N VAL A 73 32.98 11.76 -12.72
CA VAL A 73 34.10 12.38 -13.45
C VAL A 73 34.28 13.81 -13.00
N PHE A 74 35.50 14.17 -12.61
CA PHE A 74 35.83 15.50 -12.12
C PHE A 74 35.65 16.58 -13.21
N PRO A 75 35.08 17.75 -12.84
CA PRO A 75 35.03 18.93 -13.70
C PRO A 75 36.42 19.61 -13.79
N ASP A 76 36.46 20.78 -14.43
CA ASP A 76 37.66 21.64 -14.45
C ASP A 76 37.94 22.20 -13.04
N VAL A 77 38.73 21.46 -12.27
CA VAL A 77 39.14 21.78 -10.89
C VAL A 77 40.65 21.64 -10.77
N GLU A 78 41.29 22.64 -10.19
CA GLU A 78 42.74 22.67 -9.94
C GLU A 78 43.02 22.48 -8.45
N ILE A 79 43.98 21.62 -8.11
CA ILE A 79 44.50 21.42 -6.75
C ILE A 79 45.98 21.84 -6.70
N HIS A 80 46.33 22.85 -5.91
CA HIS A 80 47.71 23.33 -5.82
C HIS A 80 48.59 22.41 -4.95
N PRO A 81 49.94 22.50 -5.05
CA PRO A 81 50.84 21.71 -4.23
C PRO A 81 50.56 21.85 -2.73
N GLY A 82 50.32 20.72 -2.06
CA GLY A 82 50.03 20.66 -0.63
C GLY A 82 48.61 21.08 -0.23
N GLU A 83 47.70 21.26 -1.18
CA GLU A 83 46.28 21.52 -0.90
C GLU A 83 45.46 20.23 -0.78
N TYR A 84 44.29 20.38 -0.14
CA TYR A 84 43.27 19.36 0.06
C TYR A 84 42.02 19.73 -0.73
N LEU A 85 41.37 18.75 -1.36
CA LEU A 85 40.10 18.91 -2.05
C LEU A 85 39.07 17.96 -1.43
N LEU A 86 38.02 18.53 -0.85
CA LEU A 86 36.89 17.77 -0.32
C LEU A 86 35.87 17.50 -1.42
N VAL A 87 35.42 16.26 -1.50
CA VAL A 87 34.37 15.78 -2.41
C VAL A 87 33.32 15.05 -1.58
N TRP A 88 32.08 15.52 -1.62
CA TRP A 88 30.97 14.87 -0.93
C TRP A 88 30.49 13.65 -1.72
N ALA A 89 30.43 12.49 -1.08
CA ALA A 89 29.84 11.28 -1.64
C ALA A 89 28.36 11.20 -1.23
N SER A 90 27.53 12.02 -1.85
CA SER A 90 26.14 12.26 -1.40
C SER A 90 25.06 11.82 -2.38
N GLY A 91 25.42 11.30 -3.55
CA GLY A 91 24.46 11.02 -4.63
C GLY A 91 23.82 12.26 -5.29
N LYS A 92 24.20 13.48 -4.87
CA LYS A 92 23.57 14.74 -5.34
C LYS A 92 24.04 15.16 -6.75
N ASP A 93 25.14 14.60 -7.25
CA ASP A 93 25.71 14.80 -8.58
C ASP A 93 25.88 16.29 -8.97
N ARG A 94 26.67 17.03 -8.19
CA ARG A 94 26.92 18.48 -8.37
C ARG A 94 28.38 18.76 -8.66
N THR A 95 28.65 19.59 -9.66
CA THR A 95 30.02 19.99 -10.09
C THR A 95 30.25 21.49 -9.91
N GLY A 96 29.62 22.10 -8.90
CA GLY A 96 29.67 23.54 -8.63
C GLY A 96 30.87 23.94 -7.76
N GLU A 97 30.67 24.95 -6.90
CA GLU A 97 31.67 25.35 -5.89
C GLU A 97 31.97 24.22 -4.90
N HIS A 98 30.95 23.43 -4.55
CA HIS A 98 31.06 22.20 -3.78
C HIS A 98 30.82 20.99 -4.69
N LEU A 99 31.72 20.00 -4.61
CA LEU A 99 31.68 18.81 -5.45
C LEU A 99 30.89 17.71 -4.75
N HIS A 100 29.89 17.16 -5.44
CA HIS A 100 29.10 16.03 -4.98
C HIS A 100 29.10 14.94 -6.04
N THR A 101 29.48 13.73 -5.66
CA THR A 101 29.39 12.58 -6.55
C THR A 101 27.93 12.17 -6.79
N ASN A 102 27.72 11.29 -7.77
CA ASN A 102 26.44 10.63 -8.04
C ASN A 102 26.27 9.33 -7.23
N PHE A 103 27.07 9.12 -6.19
CA PHE A 103 27.01 7.95 -5.30
C PHE A 103 27.30 8.34 -3.84
N SER A 104 27.08 7.42 -2.91
CA SER A 104 27.45 7.52 -1.48
C SER A 104 28.28 6.31 -1.09
N ILE A 105 28.98 6.38 0.06
CA ILE A 105 29.91 5.30 0.43
C ILE A 105 29.25 4.34 1.40
N SER A 106 29.29 3.03 1.13
CA SER A 106 28.82 2.03 2.09
C SER A 106 29.75 1.92 3.31
N SER A 107 29.20 2.15 4.51
CA SER A 107 29.91 1.97 5.79
C SER A 107 30.19 0.50 6.14
N ASP A 108 29.49 -0.45 5.50
CA ASP A 108 29.75 -1.90 5.58
C ASP A 108 30.97 -2.31 4.73
N GLY A 109 31.49 -1.40 3.91
CA GLY A 109 32.73 -1.52 3.16
C GLY A 109 32.50 -1.75 1.66
N GLU A 110 33.11 -0.89 0.87
CA GLU A 110 33.21 -0.97 -0.59
C GLU A 110 34.53 -0.34 -1.07
N GLU A 111 34.96 -0.67 -2.28
CA GLU A 111 36.18 -0.11 -2.84
C GLU A 111 36.08 1.41 -3.05
N LEU A 112 37.20 2.13 -3.04
CA LEU A 112 37.26 3.50 -3.50
C LEU A 112 38.48 3.68 -4.40
N ILE A 113 38.27 4.11 -5.64
CA ILE A 113 39.32 4.25 -6.64
C ILE A 113 39.36 5.66 -7.23
N LEU A 114 40.59 6.15 -7.42
CA LEU A 114 40.88 7.38 -8.15
C LEU A 114 41.61 7.00 -9.46
N VAL A 115 41.08 7.45 -10.59
CA VAL A 115 41.51 7.03 -11.92
C VAL A 115 41.85 8.23 -12.78
N SER A 116 43.04 8.24 -13.40
CA SER A 116 43.45 9.32 -14.28
C SER A 116 42.74 9.25 -15.65
N PRO A 117 42.71 10.34 -16.44
CA PRO A 117 41.94 10.39 -17.69
C PRO A 117 42.38 9.38 -18.76
N ASP A 118 43.61 8.87 -18.67
CA ASP A 118 44.15 7.81 -19.51
C ASP A 118 43.80 6.38 -19.04
N GLY A 119 43.02 6.25 -17.95
CA GLY A 119 42.51 5.00 -17.42
C GLY A 119 43.44 4.28 -16.43
N ASN A 120 44.52 4.93 -15.99
CA ASN A 120 45.42 4.37 -14.97
C ASN A 120 44.87 4.61 -13.56
N TRP A 121 45.05 3.63 -12.67
CA TRP A 121 44.65 3.77 -11.27
C TRP A 121 45.69 4.63 -10.56
N ALA A 122 45.28 5.82 -10.14
CA ALA A 122 46.13 6.77 -9.44
C ALA A 122 46.22 6.44 -7.95
N ASP A 123 45.10 6.00 -7.34
CA ASP A 123 45.07 5.51 -5.96
C ASP A 123 43.89 4.54 -5.75
N GLU A 124 43.98 3.69 -4.73
CA GLU A 124 42.91 2.76 -4.34
C GLU A 124 42.82 2.57 -2.83
N ILE A 125 41.59 2.32 -2.37
CA ILE A 125 41.27 1.84 -1.04
C ILE A 125 40.41 0.58 -1.20
N PHE A 126 40.81 -0.49 -0.51
CA PHE A 126 40.04 -1.73 -0.49
C PHE A 126 38.78 -1.60 0.39
N PRO A 127 37.73 -2.39 0.13
CA PRO A 127 36.55 -2.46 0.98
C PRO A 127 36.90 -2.59 2.47
N LEU A 128 36.42 -1.65 3.27
CA LEU A 128 36.71 -1.54 4.69
C LEU A 128 35.47 -1.05 5.45
N VAL A 129 35.12 -1.73 6.54
CA VAL A 129 34.05 -1.29 7.44
C VAL A 129 34.51 -0.04 8.19
N LEU A 130 33.75 1.04 8.08
CA LEU A 130 33.99 2.29 8.81
C LEU A 130 32.79 2.64 9.70
N PRO A 131 32.95 2.62 11.03
CA PRO A 131 31.92 3.12 11.94
C PRO A 131 31.65 4.61 11.69
N THR A 132 30.45 5.06 12.08
CA THR A 132 30.09 6.48 12.04
C THR A 132 31.11 7.36 12.74
N ASP A 133 31.43 8.49 12.11
CA ASP A 133 32.38 9.51 12.56
C ASP A 133 33.83 9.01 12.74
N ILE A 134 34.16 7.85 12.18
CA ILE A 134 35.53 7.35 12.05
C ILE A 134 35.96 7.47 10.59
N SER A 135 37.02 8.23 10.33
CA SER A 135 37.64 8.33 9.01
C SER A 135 38.82 7.40 8.86
N TYR A 136 39.19 7.11 7.61
CA TYR A 136 40.42 6.39 7.27
C TYR A 136 41.29 7.29 6.41
N GLY A 137 42.48 7.63 6.89
CA GLY A 137 43.35 8.61 6.23
C GLY A 137 44.84 8.31 6.32
N ARG A 138 45.64 8.96 5.47
CA ARG A 138 47.09 8.77 5.37
C ARG A 138 47.84 9.60 6.40
N TYR A 139 48.81 8.98 7.06
CA TYR A 139 49.79 9.71 7.88
C TYR A 139 51.23 9.21 7.63
N PRO A 140 52.18 10.09 7.22
CA PRO A 140 52.01 11.49 6.83
C PRO A 140 51.10 11.71 5.62
N ASN A 141 50.43 12.86 5.54
CA ASN A 141 49.50 13.20 4.46
C ASN A 141 50.07 12.91 3.06
N GLY A 142 49.24 12.32 2.20
CA GLY A 142 49.55 12.00 0.82
C GLY A 142 50.68 11.00 0.55
N THR A 143 51.36 10.48 1.57
CA THR A 143 52.58 9.65 1.38
C THR A 143 52.70 8.46 2.33
N GLY A 144 52.06 8.53 3.50
CA GLY A 144 52.09 7.48 4.50
C GLY A 144 51.03 6.41 4.32
N ASP A 145 51.08 5.44 5.22
CA ASP A 145 50.09 4.39 5.37
C ASP A 145 48.77 4.96 5.88
N PHE A 146 47.68 4.21 5.71
CA PHE A 146 46.38 4.60 6.22
C PHE A 146 46.15 4.16 7.67
N TYR A 147 45.56 5.06 8.44
CA TYR A 147 45.20 4.90 9.84
C TYR A 147 43.72 5.26 10.04
N PHE A 148 43.09 4.67 11.04
CA PHE A 148 41.76 5.07 11.50
C PHE A 148 41.87 6.30 12.39
N PHE A 149 41.01 7.30 12.18
CA PHE A 149 40.95 8.50 13.00
C PHE A 149 39.60 8.62 13.68
N SER A 150 39.63 8.72 15.01
CA SER A 150 38.45 9.08 15.82
C SER A 150 38.21 10.60 15.89
N GLN A 151 39.09 11.38 15.27
CA GLN A 151 39.03 12.84 15.15
C GLN A 151 39.39 13.15 13.69
N PRO A 152 38.40 13.14 12.78
CA PRO A 152 38.65 13.37 11.36
C PRO A 152 39.12 14.79 11.08
N THR A 153 39.86 15.00 9.98
CA THR A 153 40.48 16.29 9.65
C THR A 153 40.14 16.81 8.24
N PRO A 154 38.84 16.89 7.86
CA PRO A 154 38.48 17.31 6.52
C PRO A 154 38.95 18.74 6.19
N GLY A 155 39.63 18.87 5.07
CA GLY A 155 40.28 20.08 4.58
C GLY A 155 41.53 20.48 5.36
N GLN A 156 42.07 19.64 6.24
CA GLN A 156 43.19 19.94 7.13
C GLN A 156 44.21 18.77 7.16
N PRO A 157 45.46 19.00 7.61
CA PRO A 157 46.43 17.91 7.72
C PRO A 157 46.05 16.89 8.79
N ASN A 158 46.10 15.60 8.45
CA ASN A 158 46.01 14.49 9.40
C ASN A 158 47.12 14.60 10.46
N GLU A 159 46.79 14.42 11.74
CA GLU A 159 47.71 14.50 12.89
C GLU A 159 48.25 13.12 13.35
N ASN A 160 49.34 13.07 14.11
CA ASN A 160 49.98 11.83 14.59
C ASN A 160 49.25 11.14 15.76
N ASN A 161 47.95 10.88 15.61
CA ASN A 161 47.10 10.24 16.62
C ASN A 161 46.16 9.18 16.02
N GLY A 162 46.42 8.74 14.78
CA GLY A 162 45.65 7.67 14.12
C GLY A 162 45.99 6.28 14.67
N TYR A 163 45.11 5.31 14.42
CA TYR A 163 45.23 3.92 14.86
C TYR A 163 45.46 3.00 13.67
N GLU A 164 46.40 2.04 13.78
CA GLU A 164 46.70 1.09 12.68
C GLU A 164 45.62 0.02 12.53
N GLU A 165 44.87 -0.23 13.60
CA GLU A 165 43.94 -1.34 13.71
C GLU A 165 42.59 -0.84 14.22
N LEU A 166 41.51 -1.34 13.61
CA LEU A 166 40.15 -1.21 14.10
C LEU A 166 39.73 -2.54 14.72
N LEU A 167 39.40 -2.56 16.02
CA LEU A 167 38.97 -3.79 16.68
C LEU A 167 37.53 -4.15 16.25
N PRO A 168 37.25 -5.41 15.84
CA PRO A 168 35.88 -5.86 15.60
C PRO A 168 35.05 -5.93 16.90
N PRO A 169 33.72 -6.08 16.82
CA PRO A 169 32.87 -6.20 18.01
C PRO A 169 33.13 -7.51 18.79
N PRO A 170 33.02 -7.52 20.14
CA PRO A 170 33.03 -8.74 20.94
C PRO A 170 31.87 -9.70 20.60
N VAL A 171 32.12 -11.01 20.70
CA VAL A 171 31.15 -12.07 20.37
C VAL A 171 30.64 -12.75 21.64
N PHE A 172 29.33 -12.81 21.83
CA PHE A 172 28.69 -13.38 23.00
C PHE A 172 28.32 -14.85 22.77
N SER A 173 28.53 -15.68 23.79
CA SER A 173 28.14 -17.10 23.78
C SER A 173 26.63 -17.34 23.75
N HIS A 174 25.83 -16.33 24.11
CA HIS A 174 24.37 -16.40 24.19
C HIS A 174 23.77 -15.13 23.58
N ALA A 175 22.63 -15.26 22.92
CA ALA A 175 21.89 -14.12 22.38
C ALA A 175 21.21 -13.33 23.51
N SER A 176 20.98 -12.03 23.29
CA SER A 176 20.10 -11.22 24.15
C SER A 176 18.70 -11.85 24.19
N GLY A 177 18.00 -11.84 25.33
CA GLY A 177 16.62 -12.33 25.41
C GLY A 177 16.25 -13.10 26.68
N PHE A 178 15.27 -14.00 26.54
CA PHE A 178 14.63 -14.73 27.63
C PHE A 178 15.25 -16.10 27.86
N TYR A 179 15.46 -16.45 29.13
CA TYR A 179 16.05 -17.71 29.56
C TYR A 179 15.32 -18.25 30.78
N THR A 180 15.01 -19.55 30.79
CA THR A 180 14.37 -20.21 31.95
C THR A 180 15.37 -20.50 33.08
N ASP A 181 16.62 -20.77 32.70
CA ASP A 181 17.65 -21.26 33.59
C ASP A 181 18.84 -20.31 33.67
N THR A 182 19.49 -20.30 34.83
CA THR A 182 20.75 -19.59 35.05
C THR A 182 21.87 -20.19 34.22
N PHE A 183 22.73 -19.36 33.64
CA PHE A 183 23.84 -19.81 32.79
C PHE A 183 25.10 -18.97 32.96
N TYR A 184 26.22 -19.49 32.48
CA TYR A 184 27.50 -18.77 32.43
C TYR A 184 27.72 -18.18 31.05
N LEU A 185 27.67 -16.85 30.95
CA LEU A 185 27.93 -16.10 29.74
C LEU A 185 29.44 -15.94 29.54
N LYS A 186 29.92 -16.39 28.39
CA LYS A 186 31.26 -16.09 27.88
C LYS A 186 31.18 -15.03 26.79
N VAL A 187 32.21 -14.18 26.72
CA VAL A 187 32.42 -13.23 25.62
C VAL A 187 33.81 -13.49 25.06
N PHE A 188 33.89 -13.52 23.74
CA PHE A 188 35.10 -13.80 22.98
C PHE A 188 35.43 -12.59 22.10
N HIS A 189 36.66 -12.53 21.64
CA HIS A 189 37.07 -11.56 20.63
C HIS A 189 37.97 -12.26 19.59
N PRO A 190 37.86 -11.94 18.29
CA PRO A 190 38.70 -12.54 17.26
C PRO A 190 40.20 -12.34 17.49
N ASP A 191 40.58 -11.17 18.00
CA ASP A 191 41.95 -10.91 18.45
C ASP A 191 42.14 -11.36 19.92
N PRO A 192 43.03 -12.34 20.19
CA PRO A 192 43.29 -12.86 21.54
C PRO A 192 44.11 -11.92 22.44
N TYR A 193 44.62 -10.80 21.92
CA TYR A 193 45.44 -9.84 22.68
C TYR A 193 44.62 -8.67 23.25
N VAL A 194 43.32 -8.61 22.99
CA VAL A 194 42.47 -7.57 23.56
C VAL A 194 42.13 -7.84 25.01
N GLU A 195 41.89 -6.77 25.75
CA GLU A 195 41.27 -6.80 27.06
C GLU A 195 39.79 -6.43 26.93
N LEU A 196 38.91 -7.36 27.31
CA LEU A 196 37.48 -7.10 27.34
C LEU A 196 37.11 -6.41 28.66
N ARG A 197 36.42 -5.27 28.58
CA ARG A 197 35.92 -4.51 29.73
C ARG A 197 34.40 -4.43 29.68
N TYR A 198 33.75 -4.41 30.84
CA TYR A 198 32.28 -4.44 30.89
C TYR A 198 31.68 -3.56 31.97
N THR A 199 30.39 -3.27 31.81
CA THR A 199 29.53 -2.57 32.78
C THR A 199 28.14 -3.22 32.80
N THR A 200 27.46 -3.09 33.93
CA THR A 200 26.08 -3.60 34.11
C THR A 200 25.08 -2.53 34.53
N ASP A 201 25.51 -1.28 34.63
CA ASP A 201 24.73 -0.13 35.09
C ASP A 201 24.25 0.77 33.93
N GLY A 202 24.52 0.38 32.68
CA GLY A 202 24.20 1.13 31.47
C GLY A 202 25.24 2.19 31.08
N SER A 203 26.33 2.37 31.84
CA SER A 203 27.45 3.22 31.40
C SER A 203 28.25 2.57 30.27
N PHE A 204 28.92 3.36 29.43
CA PHE A 204 29.83 2.80 28.42
C PHE A 204 31.12 2.30 29.12
N PRO A 205 31.62 1.09 28.79
CA PRO A 205 32.87 0.61 29.35
C PRO A 205 34.06 1.50 28.95
N THR A 206 34.97 1.71 29.88
CA THR A 206 36.23 2.44 29.72
C THR A 206 37.40 1.54 30.14
N LEU A 207 38.65 1.99 29.95
CA LEU A 207 39.83 1.30 30.46
C LEU A 207 39.81 1.13 32.00
N GLU A 208 39.08 1.98 32.71
CA GLU A 208 38.92 1.91 34.18
C GLU A 208 37.74 1.00 34.61
N SER A 209 36.92 0.52 33.66
CA SER A 209 35.82 -0.39 33.95
C SER A 209 36.34 -1.78 34.35
N GLU A 210 35.47 -2.64 34.87
CA GLU A 210 35.89 -3.99 35.25
C GLU A 210 36.31 -4.82 34.04
N ILE A 211 37.36 -5.64 34.19
CA ILE A 211 37.75 -6.64 33.20
C ILE A 211 36.68 -7.73 33.16
N PHE A 212 36.23 -8.10 31.97
CA PHE A 212 35.27 -9.18 31.78
C PHE A 212 35.89 -10.50 32.25
N PRO A 213 35.25 -11.23 33.18
CA PRO A 213 35.78 -12.50 33.69
C PRO A 213 35.71 -13.62 32.64
N ASP A 214 36.39 -14.75 32.85
CA ASP A 214 36.31 -15.94 31.98
C ASP A 214 34.87 -16.35 31.64
N SER A 215 33.97 -16.16 32.59
CA SER A 215 32.52 -16.19 32.38
C SER A 215 31.79 -15.38 33.44
N LEU A 216 30.70 -14.74 33.06
CA LEU A 216 29.79 -14.02 33.95
C LEU A 216 28.55 -14.87 34.23
N LEU A 217 28.15 -15.02 35.50
CA LEU A 217 26.93 -15.72 35.85
C LEU A 217 25.71 -14.83 35.56
N ILE A 218 24.84 -15.28 34.66
CA ILE A 218 23.56 -14.65 34.35
C ILE A 218 22.47 -15.46 35.05
N TYR A 219 21.81 -14.85 36.03
CA TYR A 219 20.89 -15.52 36.95
C TYR A 219 19.59 -14.73 37.15
N ASN A 220 18.60 -15.33 37.83
CA ASN A 220 17.36 -14.64 38.18
C ASN A 220 17.59 -13.56 39.25
N ARG A 221 17.50 -12.29 38.84
CA ARG A 221 17.81 -11.11 39.66
C ARG A 221 16.62 -10.55 40.45
N LYS A 222 15.49 -11.25 40.51
CA LYS A 222 14.25 -10.78 41.19
C LYS A 222 14.47 -10.33 42.64
N ASN A 223 15.43 -10.93 43.35
CA ASN A 223 15.72 -10.61 44.76
C ASN A 223 16.87 -9.61 44.95
N ASP A 224 17.53 -9.18 43.87
CA ASP A 224 18.57 -8.16 43.98
C ASP A 224 17.93 -6.81 44.35
N PRO A 225 18.64 -5.94 45.11
CA PRO A 225 18.17 -4.60 45.41
C PRO A 225 17.90 -3.77 44.15
N ASP A 226 16.88 -2.93 44.23
CA ASP A 226 16.56 -1.93 43.22
C ASP A 226 17.59 -0.79 43.20
N VAL A 227 18.02 -0.39 42.01
CA VAL A 227 19.02 0.66 41.77
C VAL A 227 18.37 1.89 41.17
N ILE A 228 17.93 1.82 39.90
CA ILE A 228 17.40 3.00 39.21
C ILE A 228 15.93 3.26 39.55
N SER A 229 15.16 2.22 39.84
CA SER A 229 13.75 2.33 40.22
C SER A 229 13.58 2.93 41.62
N ALA A 230 14.64 2.89 42.44
CA ALA A 230 14.73 3.54 43.74
C ALA A 230 15.08 5.05 43.67
N ILE A 231 15.44 5.57 42.50
CA ILE A 231 15.76 7.00 42.30
C ILE A 231 14.47 7.80 42.07
N PRO A 232 14.23 8.91 42.81
CA PRO A 232 13.09 9.78 42.56
C PRO A 232 13.07 10.37 41.16
N THR A 233 12.00 10.10 40.39
CA THR A 233 11.83 10.62 39.02
C THR A 233 11.12 11.98 38.97
N THR A 234 10.70 12.49 40.12
CA THR A 234 10.13 13.83 40.34
C THR A 234 10.60 14.36 41.69
N PRO A 235 10.58 15.69 41.92
CA PRO A 235 10.82 16.23 43.26
C PRO A 235 9.87 15.60 44.29
N LEU A 236 10.39 15.25 45.48
CA LEU A 236 9.56 14.67 46.56
C LEU A 236 8.48 15.65 47.08
N THR A 237 8.64 16.94 46.77
CA THR A 237 7.67 18.01 47.05
C THR A 237 6.58 18.16 45.98
N ALA A 238 6.66 17.43 44.87
CA ALA A 238 5.66 17.47 43.81
C ALA A 238 4.25 17.17 44.34
N PRO A 239 3.17 17.76 43.81
CA PRO A 239 1.79 17.33 44.03
C PRO A 239 1.60 15.81 43.89
N LEU A 240 0.78 15.24 44.77
CA LEU A 240 0.53 13.78 44.86
C LEU A 240 0.08 13.16 43.53
N TRP A 241 -0.58 13.94 42.68
CA TRP A 241 -1.11 13.44 41.41
C TRP A 241 -0.04 13.09 40.37
N TYR A 242 1.21 13.53 40.55
CA TYR A 242 2.34 13.15 39.69
C TYR A 242 3.63 12.82 40.47
N ARG A 243 3.57 12.79 41.80
CA ARG A 243 4.73 12.54 42.65
C ARG A 243 5.19 11.10 42.48
N TRP A 244 6.50 10.93 42.34
CA TRP A 244 7.16 9.64 42.43
C TRP A 244 7.08 9.06 43.85
N HIS A 245 6.84 7.75 43.93
CA HIS A 245 6.93 6.95 45.13
C HIS A 245 7.88 5.78 44.89
N PRO A 246 8.60 5.31 45.93
CA PRO A 246 9.41 4.12 45.80
C PRO A 246 8.54 2.92 45.40
N PRO A 247 9.08 1.93 44.67
CA PRO A 247 8.39 0.68 44.39
C PRO A 247 7.85 0.04 45.67
N MET A 248 6.70 -0.63 45.59
CA MET A 248 6.11 -1.33 46.74
C MET A 248 7.00 -2.49 47.23
N ASP A 249 7.70 -3.14 46.29
CA ASP A 249 8.63 -4.24 46.52
C ASP A 249 9.71 -4.23 45.43
N THR A 250 10.71 -5.11 45.53
CA THR A 250 11.74 -5.23 44.50
C THR A 250 11.14 -5.53 43.13
N VAL A 251 11.55 -4.76 42.13
CA VAL A 251 11.03 -4.89 40.77
C VAL A 251 11.64 -6.10 40.07
N PHE A 252 10.91 -6.69 39.12
CA PHE A 252 11.49 -7.68 38.22
C PHE A 252 12.58 -7.03 37.37
N LYS A 253 13.66 -7.76 37.12
CA LYS A 253 14.84 -7.20 36.47
C LYS A 253 15.66 -8.25 35.74
N GLY A 254 16.21 -7.83 34.61
CA GLY A 254 17.20 -8.59 33.85
C GLY A 254 18.63 -8.19 34.19
N THR A 255 19.57 -8.66 33.39
CA THR A 255 20.98 -8.24 33.42
C THR A 255 21.25 -7.39 32.19
N ASN A 256 21.50 -6.10 32.40
CA ASN A 256 22.03 -5.23 31.35
C ASN A 256 23.54 -5.43 31.29
N LEU A 257 24.10 -5.59 30.10
CA LEU A 257 25.52 -5.82 29.93
C LEU A 257 26.02 -5.06 28.71
N ARG A 258 27.02 -4.20 28.93
CA ARG A 258 27.81 -3.58 27.86
C ARG A 258 29.22 -4.10 27.91
N VAL A 259 29.77 -4.53 26.77
CA VAL A 259 31.15 -5.03 26.66
C VAL A 259 31.87 -4.34 25.52
N LYS A 260 33.13 -3.96 25.76
CA LYS A 260 34.01 -3.31 24.79
C LYS A 260 35.41 -3.91 24.88
N ALA A 261 36.05 -4.10 23.74
CA ALA A 261 37.43 -4.56 23.65
C ALA A 261 38.40 -3.38 23.73
N PHE A 262 39.56 -3.55 24.34
CA PHE A 262 40.61 -2.53 24.40
C PHE A 262 41.95 -3.17 24.06
N LYS A 263 42.76 -2.47 23.26
CA LYS A 263 44.13 -2.84 22.91
C LYS A 263 44.91 -1.57 22.65
N ASP A 264 46.17 -1.56 23.07
CA ASP A 264 47.07 -0.42 22.84
C ASP A 264 47.24 -0.19 21.34
N GLU A 265 47.33 1.08 20.92
CA GLU A 265 47.48 1.50 19.51
C GLU A 265 46.37 1.06 18.52
N ALA A 266 45.27 0.45 19.01
CA ALA A 266 44.11 0.09 18.21
C ALA A 266 42.87 0.91 18.57
N LEU A 267 42.08 1.28 17.57
CA LEU A 267 40.81 1.96 17.76
C LEU A 267 39.72 0.94 18.14
N SER A 268 39.02 1.24 19.22
CA SER A 268 37.87 0.44 19.67
C SER A 268 36.59 1.26 19.56
N PRO A 269 35.85 1.16 18.43
CA PRO A 269 34.62 1.93 18.25
C PRO A 269 33.40 1.21 18.86
N PHE A 270 33.37 -0.12 18.82
CA PHE A 270 32.16 -0.89 19.12
C PHE A 270 31.95 -1.12 20.62
N THR A 271 30.74 -0.87 21.09
CA THR A 271 30.26 -1.32 22.41
C THR A 271 29.05 -2.20 22.21
N GLU A 272 29.18 -3.49 22.50
CA GLU A 272 28.07 -4.42 22.38
C GLU A 272 27.18 -4.35 23.61
N THR A 273 25.88 -4.09 23.42
CA THR A 273 24.88 -4.08 24.49
C THR A 273 23.99 -5.32 24.39
N ARG A 274 23.82 -6.06 25.49
CA ARG A 274 22.92 -7.22 25.60
C ARG A 274 22.08 -7.12 26.87
N THR A 275 20.86 -7.65 26.82
CA THR A 275 19.97 -7.75 27.97
C THR A 275 19.48 -9.19 28.12
N TYR A 276 19.57 -9.73 29.33
CA TYR A 276 19.16 -11.10 29.62
C TYR A 276 18.13 -11.14 30.76
N TRP A 277 16.99 -11.78 30.55
CA TRP A 277 16.03 -12.04 31.61
C TRP A 277 16.01 -13.53 31.93
N VAL A 278 16.25 -13.86 33.20
CA VAL A 278 16.24 -15.24 33.68
C VAL A 278 15.08 -15.42 34.64
N ASP A 279 14.08 -16.19 34.26
CA ASP A 279 12.96 -16.57 35.12
C ASP A 279 12.30 -17.86 34.60
N PRO A 280 11.95 -18.83 35.46
CA PRO A 280 11.31 -20.07 35.01
C PRO A 280 10.02 -19.85 34.21
N ASP A 281 9.32 -18.75 34.46
CA ASP A 281 8.04 -18.43 33.83
C ASP A 281 8.18 -17.38 32.71
N ILE A 282 9.41 -16.99 32.32
CA ILE A 282 9.67 -15.81 31.47
C ILE A 282 8.88 -15.79 30.16
N HIS A 283 8.78 -16.92 29.45
CA HIS A 283 8.05 -17.03 28.18
C HIS A 283 6.52 -16.95 28.33
N SER A 284 6.01 -17.11 29.54
CA SER A 284 4.58 -16.98 29.86
C SER A 284 4.26 -15.72 30.67
N ARG A 285 5.30 -14.97 31.07
CA ARG A 285 5.18 -13.80 31.94
C ARG A 285 4.49 -12.64 31.22
N TYR A 286 4.82 -12.43 29.95
CA TYR A 286 4.34 -11.31 29.14
C TYR A 286 3.75 -11.82 27.82
N SER A 287 2.53 -11.40 27.49
CA SER A 287 1.86 -11.54 26.21
C SER A 287 1.97 -10.25 25.37
N LEU A 288 2.55 -9.21 25.95
CA LEU A 288 2.99 -8.00 25.26
C LEU A 288 4.47 -8.12 24.92
N PRO A 289 4.93 -7.45 23.84
CA PRO A 289 6.35 -7.35 23.56
C PRO A 289 7.09 -6.63 24.70
N VAL A 290 8.39 -6.92 24.80
CA VAL A 290 9.29 -6.36 25.80
C VAL A 290 10.30 -5.45 25.12
N VAL A 291 10.54 -4.27 25.69
CA VAL A 291 11.57 -3.34 25.25
C VAL A 291 12.56 -3.06 26.37
N SER A 292 13.85 -3.19 26.07
CA SER A 292 14.95 -2.81 26.96
C SER A 292 15.57 -1.51 26.48
N LEU A 293 15.66 -0.54 27.38
CA LEU A 293 16.35 0.73 27.18
C LEU A 293 17.60 0.75 28.06
N SER A 294 18.77 0.87 27.45
CA SER A 294 20.05 0.95 28.15
C SER A 294 20.66 2.34 27.97
N ILE A 295 20.75 3.08 29.06
CA ILE A 295 21.12 4.50 29.08
C ILE A 295 22.09 4.74 30.23
N GLN A 296 23.12 5.55 29.99
CA GLN A 296 24.01 5.98 31.07
C GLN A 296 23.21 6.70 32.18
N GLN A 297 23.35 6.26 33.43
CA GLN A 297 22.55 6.79 34.55
C GLN A 297 22.68 8.32 34.71
N ASN A 298 23.85 8.89 34.44
CA ASN A 298 24.08 10.34 34.47
C ASN A 298 23.29 11.09 33.37
N ALA A 299 23.07 10.47 32.21
CA ALA A 299 22.23 11.02 31.14
C ALA A 299 20.73 11.00 31.51
N LEU A 300 20.33 10.20 32.51
CA LEU A 300 18.98 10.22 33.07
C LEU A 300 18.87 11.21 34.24
N PHE A 301 19.67 11.03 35.30
CA PHE A 301 19.47 11.66 36.60
C PHE A 301 20.57 12.66 37.01
N GLY A 302 21.58 12.85 36.16
CA GLY A 302 22.68 13.78 36.40
C GLY A 302 22.33 15.25 36.23
N ASN A 303 23.36 16.10 36.28
CA ASN A 303 23.28 17.55 36.02
C ASN A 303 22.90 17.89 34.57
N THR A 304 23.07 16.94 33.65
CA THR A 304 22.60 17.03 32.26
C THR A 304 21.51 15.99 31.99
N GLY A 305 20.95 15.38 33.04
CA GLY A 305 20.03 14.27 32.94
C GLY A 305 18.65 14.66 32.43
N ILE A 306 18.07 13.88 31.52
CA ILE A 306 16.76 14.18 30.92
C ILE A 306 15.59 14.02 31.90
N TYR A 307 15.73 13.24 32.98
CA TYR A 307 14.75 13.21 34.07
C TYR A 307 14.90 14.42 34.99
N THR A 308 16.13 14.82 35.34
CA THR A 308 16.41 16.00 36.17
C THR A 308 15.95 17.29 35.48
N HIS A 309 16.09 17.33 34.15
CA HIS A 309 15.75 18.48 33.31
C HIS A 309 14.59 18.20 32.35
N PHE A 310 13.57 17.49 32.82
CA PHE A 310 12.43 17.02 32.01
C PHE A 310 11.66 18.09 31.20
N ASN A 311 11.83 19.38 31.54
CA ASN A 311 11.20 20.49 30.81
C ASN A 311 11.96 20.93 29.56
N GLN A 312 13.22 20.53 29.42
CA GLN A 312 14.07 20.96 28.32
C GLN A 312 13.71 20.26 27.00
N ARG A 313 14.13 20.85 25.88
CA ARG A 313 13.71 20.47 24.51
C ARG A 313 14.84 20.71 23.51
N GLY A 314 14.68 20.16 22.31
CA GLY A 314 15.62 20.33 21.21
C GLY A 314 16.75 19.29 21.19
N PRO A 315 17.59 19.29 20.14
CA PRO A 315 18.68 18.30 19.98
C PRO A 315 19.70 18.30 21.13
N ALA A 316 20.00 19.46 21.74
CA ALA A 316 20.92 19.55 22.88
C ALA A 316 20.51 18.74 24.13
N TRP A 317 19.25 18.29 24.19
CA TRP A 317 18.70 17.48 25.27
C TRP A 317 18.41 16.04 24.85
N GLU A 318 18.89 15.63 23.69
CA GLU A 318 18.95 14.23 23.24
C GLU A 318 20.11 13.51 23.94
N ARG A 319 19.90 12.25 24.31
CA ARG A 319 20.91 11.42 24.98
C ARG A 319 21.01 10.08 24.27
N ASP A 320 22.20 9.51 24.31
CA ASP A 320 22.50 8.24 23.71
C ASP A 320 21.85 7.11 24.52
N MET A 321 21.27 6.16 23.81
CA MET A 321 20.58 5.01 24.35
C MET A 321 20.78 3.82 23.42
N HIS A 322 20.86 2.62 23.97
CA HIS A 322 20.64 1.40 23.20
C HIS A 322 19.21 0.91 23.45
N ILE A 323 18.46 0.63 22.39
CA ILE A 323 17.10 0.08 22.46
C ILE A 323 17.09 -1.32 21.85
N ALA A 324 16.51 -2.27 22.56
CA ALA A 324 16.27 -3.63 22.07
C ALA A 324 14.79 -4.01 22.27
N PHE A 325 14.15 -4.46 21.21
CA PHE A 325 12.76 -4.90 21.17
C PHE A 325 12.69 -6.42 21.01
N PHE A 326 11.79 -7.05 21.76
CA PHE A 326 11.53 -8.48 21.75
C PHE A 326 10.03 -8.72 21.64
N GLU A 327 9.65 -9.67 20.80
CA GLU A 327 8.27 -10.16 20.75
C GLU A 327 7.86 -10.81 22.07
N ALA A 328 6.55 -11.02 22.24
CA ALA A 328 5.99 -11.56 23.49
C ALA A 328 6.60 -12.92 23.89
N ASP A 329 6.98 -13.75 22.92
CA ASP A 329 7.62 -15.05 23.15
C ASP A 329 9.13 -14.96 23.48
N GLY A 330 9.72 -13.76 23.38
CA GLY A 330 11.14 -13.50 23.58
C GLY A 330 11.98 -13.48 22.30
N THR A 331 11.36 -13.68 21.14
CA THR A 331 12.05 -13.57 19.84
C THR A 331 12.59 -12.15 19.66
N PRO A 332 13.88 -11.98 19.34
CA PRO A 332 14.45 -10.65 19.08
C PRO A 332 13.82 -10.00 17.84
N GLY A 333 13.38 -8.75 17.96
CA GLY A 333 12.89 -7.93 16.85
C GLY A 333 13.99 -7.07 16.24
N PHE A 334 14.31 -5.95 16.90
CA PHE A 334 15.43 -5.08 16.54
C PHE A 334 16.25 -4.68 17.76
N ALA A 335 17.54 -4.40 17.57
CA ALA A 335 18.43 -3.86 18.59
C ALA A 335 19.39 -2.86 17.96
N THR A 336 19.34 -1.61 18.36
CA THR A 336 20.15 -0.53 17.77
C THR A 336 20.36 0.61 18.76
N ASP A 337 21.38 1.42 18.49
CA ASP A 337 21.62 2.65 19.22
C ASP A 337 20.75 3.78 18.66
N ALA A 338 20.27 4.65 19.56
CA ALA A 338 19.30 5.68 19.24
C ALA A 338 19.42 6.89 20.18
N GLY A 339 18.94 8.03 19.71
CA GLY A 339 18.75 9.22 20.52
C GLY A 339 17.44 9.17 21.30
N VAL A 340 17.46 9.59 22.57
CA VAL A 340 16.26 9.67 23.41
C VAL A 340 16.03 11.04 24.02
N ARG A 341 14.76 11.48 24.06
CA ARG A 341 14.31 12.73 24.70
C ARG A 341 13.02 12.54 25.49
N ILE A 342 12.76 13.42 26.45
CA ILE A 342 11.44 13.47 27.11
C ILE A 342 10.37 14.04 26.16
N HIS A 343 9.27 13.31 26.04
CA HIS A 343 8.06 13.70 25.29
C HIS A 343 7.00 14.35 26.20
N GLY A 344 6.05 15.08 25.59
CA GLY A 344 4.80 15.49 26.22
C GLY A 344 4.71 16.99 26.54
N GLY A 345 3.49 17.49 26.79
CA GLY A 345 3.24 18.86 27.24
C GLY A 345 3.30 18.97 28.76
N ASN A 346 2.17 18.68 29.41
CA ASN A 346 2.06 18.58 30.87
C ASN A 346 2.54 17.21 31.40
N SER A 347 2.30 16.13 30.64
CA SER A 347 2.62 14.74 31.01
C SER A 347 4.12 14.48 31.26
N ARG A 348 5.02 15.32 30.75
CA ARG A 348 6.45 15.30 31.09
C ARG A 348 6.74 15.49 32.57
N ARG A 349 5.78 15.99 33.35
CA ARG A 349 5.89 16.16 34.81
C ARG A 349 5.65 14.85 35.55
N TYR A 350 5.05 13.85 34.91
CA TYR A 350 4.58 12.63 35.56
C TYR A 350 5.74 11.74 35.97
N MET A 351 5.55 10.93 37.00
CA MET A 351 6.61 10.06 37.53
C MET A 351 7.17 9.09 36.49
N LEU A 352 6.30 8.46 35.70
CA LEU A 352 6.69 7.78 34.47
C LEU A 352 6.71 8.81 33.34
N LYS A 353 7.84 8.92 32.63
CA LYS A 353 8.00 9.86 31.52
C LYS A 353 7.71 9.16 30.20
N SER A 354 7.19 9.91 29.24
CA SER A 354 7.17 9.49 27.84
C SER A 354 8.52 9.79 27.17
N PHE A 355 8.94 8.94 26.23
CA PHE A 355 10.16 9.13 25.45
C PHE A 355 9.86 9.42 23.98
N ARG A 356 10.66 10.27 23.35
CA ARG A 356 10.83 10.32 21.90
C ARG A 356 12.12 9.57 21.58
N VAL A 357 12.06 8.62 20.67
CA VAL A 357 13.18 7.84 20.17
C VAL A 357 13.52 8.34 18.76
N TYR A 358 14.79 8.52 18.47
CA TYR A 358 15.32 9.01 17.19
C TYR A 358 16.37 8.05 16.69
N PHE A 359 16.11 7.47 15.53
CA PHE A 359 17.10 6.74 14.74
C PHE A 359 17.77 7.77 13.83
N ARG A 360 19.10 7.79 13.82
CA ARG A 360 19.94 8.78 13.13
C ARG A 360 21.31 8.16 12.91
N ASN A 361 21.96 8.53 11.81
CA ASN A 361 23.36 8.19 11.54
C ASN A 361 24.28 8.48 12.74
N ALA A 362 24.02 9.55 13.50
CA ALA A 362 24.77 9.91 14.72
C ALA A 362 24.81 8.85 15.82
N TYR A 363 23.93 7.85 15.78
CA TYR A 363 23.88 6.76 16.76
C TYR A 363 24.12 5.39 16.13
N GLY A 364 23.96 5.24 14.82
CA GLY A 364 23.83 3.97 14.14
C GLY A 364 22.92 4.15 12.93
N ASP A 365 21.97 3.25 12.70
CA ASP A 365 21.06 3.38 11.55
C ASP A 365 20.17 4.65 11.66
N SER A 366 19.93 5.31 10.51
CA SER A 366 19.01 6.46 10.43
C SER A 366 17.55 6.09 10.61
N HIS A 367 17.21 4.80 10.51
CA HIS A 367 15.86 4.28 10.64
C HIS A 367 15.92 2.80 11.02
N ILE A 368 14.83 2.29 11.59
CA ILE A 368 14.60 0.84 11.66
C ILE A 368 13.65 0.42 10.54
N ASN A 369 13.84 -0.77 10.01
CA ASN A 369 12.87 -1.44 9.14
C ASN A 369 12.30 -2.64 9.88
N TYR A 370 11.18 -2.45 10.59
CA TYR A 370 10.55 -3.46 11.43
C TYR A 370 9.03 -3.28 11.48
N PRO A 371 8.22 -4.35 11.33
CA PRO A 371 6.76 -4.28 11.40
C PRO A 371 6.25 -4.11 12.84
N LEU A 372 6.54 -2.94 13.42
CA LEU A 372 6.23 -2.63 14.82
C LEU A 372 4.72 -2.52 15.09
N PHE A 373 3.95 -2.11 14.07
CA PHE A 373 2.51 -1.88 14.18
C PHE A 373 1.75 -2.81 13.25
N ALA A 374 0.92 -3.68 13.83
CA ALA A 374 0.14 -4.63 13.07
C ALA A 374 -0.82 -3.94 12.07
N GLY A 375 -0.80 -4.39 10.81
CA GLY A 375 -1.71 -3.94 9.76
C GLY A 375 -1.33 -2.60 9.12
N GLN A 376 -0.09 -2.13 9.28
CA GLN A 376 0.47 -1.05 8.45
C GLN A 376 1.28 -1.64 7.29
N GLU A 377 1.25 -0.97 6.14
CA GLU A 377 2.06 -1.35 4.97
C GLU A 377 3.53 -0.91 5.13
N MET A 378 3.76 0.14 5.91
CA MET A 378 5.05 0.80 6.07
C MET A 378 5.73 0.38 7.38
N ASN A 379 6.96 -0.15 7.26
CA ASN A 379 7.76 -0.68 8.39
C ASN A 379 9.00 0.17 8.70
N ILE A 380 9.16 1.33 8.05
CA ILE A 380 10.33 2.20 8.18
C ILE A 380 10.06 3.29 9.22
N HIS A 381 10.84 3.31 10.30
CA HIS A 381 10.65 4.29 11.37
C HIS A 381 11.93 5.06 11.65
N ASP A 382 11.97 6.35 11.31
CA ASP A 382 13.02 7.29 11.73
C ASP A 382 12.87 7.69 13.21
N ARG A 383 11.62 7.71 13.70
CA ARG A 383 11.28 8.26 15.00
C ARG A 383 10.05 7.59 15.57
N LEU A 384 10.06 7.35 16.87
CA LEU A 384 8.93 6.79 17.61
C LEU A 384 8.66 7.58 18.89
N ILE A 385 7.45 7.44 19.43
CA ILE A 385 7.11 7.88 20.78
C ILE A 385 6.82 6.65 21.62
N MET A 386 7.44 6.56 22.80
CA MET A 386 7.03 5.63 23.86
C MET A 386 6.22 6.43 24.89
N ARG A 387 4.89 6.40 24.77
CA ARG A 387 3.97 7.26 25.51
C ARG A 387 3.51 6.61 26.82
N ASN A 388 3.50 7.37 27.90
CA ASN A 388 2.98 6.99 29.22
C ASN A 388 1.45 7.13 29.34
N ALA A 389 0.72 7.04 28.22
CA ALA A 389 -0.71 7.33 28.12
C ALA A 389 -1.17 8.77 28.42
N GLY A 390 -0.26 9.73 28.65
CA GLY A 390 -0.64 11.15 28.76
C GLY A 390 -1.63 11.43 29.89
N SER A 391 -2.74 12.09 29.60
CA SER A 391 -3.81 12.36 30.59
C SER A 391 -4.48 11.07 31.08
N ASP A 392 -4.42 10.00 30.29
CA ASP A 392 -4.96 8.67 30.62
C ASP A 392 -4.08 7.86 31.60
N PHE A 393 -2.90 8.38 31.98
CA PHE A 393 -1.93 7.70 32.86
C PHE A 393 -2.49 7.20 34.19
N SER A 394 -3.48 7.89 34.78
CA SER A 394 -4.08 7.47 36.07
C SER A 394 -5.37 6.65 35.90
N TYR A 395 -5.70 6.24 34.67
CA TYR A 395 -7.00 5.69 34.31
C TYR A 395 -6.84 4.36 33.55
N THR A 396 -6.99 4.34 32.22
CA THR A 396 -7.06 3.09 31.42
C THR A 396 -5.79 2.76 30.63
N TYR A 397 -4.83 3.67 30.51
CA TYR A 397 -3.60 3.53 29.72
C TYR A 397 -3.73 3.41 28.19
N PHE A 398 -4.92 3.20 27.65
CA PHE A 398 -5.13 2.95 26.23
C PHE A 398 -6.16 3.88 25.57
N ARG A 399 -6.76 4.84 26.30
CA ARG A 399 -7.91 5.62 25.81
C ARG A 399 -7.64 6.34 24.48
N ASP A 400 -6.49 7.00 24.35
CA ASP A 400 -6.11 7.69 23.11
C ASP A 400 -6.16 6.78 21.89
N ALA A 401 -5.59 5.58 21.99
CA ALA A 401 -5.58 4.60 20.91
C ALA A 401 -6.96 3.96 20.68
N PHE A 402 -7.67 3.66 21.77
CA PHE A 402 -9.05 3.16 21.73
C PHE A 402 -9.95 4.11 20.93
N VAL A 403 -9.98 5.40 21.27
CA VAL A 403 -10.88 6.36 20.62
C VAL A 403 -10.58 6.48 19.14
N GLN A 404 -9.30 6.56 18.76
CA GLN A 404 -8.90 6.60 17.35
C GLN A 404 -9.27 5.31 16.59
N SER A 405 -9.26 4.16 17.26
CA SER A 405 -9.61 2.88 16.61
C SER A 405 -11.10 2.71 16.29
N ILE A 406 -12.00 3.51 16.90
CA ILE A 406 -13.46 3.39 16.72
C ILE A 406 -13.84 3.51 15.23
N LEU A 407 -13.22 4.44 14.51
CA LEU A 407 -13.51 4.69 13.09
C LEU A 407 -12.46 4.11 12.14
N LYS A 408 -11.55 3.25 12.62
CA LYS A 408 -10.62 2.53 11.75
C LYS A 408 -11.42 1.59 10.83
N GLY A 409 -11.29 1.77 9.52
CA GLY A 409 -12.07 1.06 8.50
C GLY A 409 -13.43 1.67 8.20
N PHE A 410 -13.78 2.79 8.83
CA PHE A 410 -14.96 3.59 8.49
C PHE A 410 -14.60 4.95 7.89
N SER A 411 -13.43 5.50 8.24
CA SER A 411 -13.00 6.85 7.89
C SER A 411 -11.53 6.86 7.44
N ASP A 412 -11.20 7.80 6.55
CA ASP A 412 -9.85 8.05 6.05
C ASP A 412 -9.07 9.07 6.90
N VAL A 413 -9.69 9.65 7.93
CA VAL A 413 -9.02 10.58 8.85
C VAL A 413 -7.86 9.87 9.55
N GLU A 414 -6.70 10.50 9.61
CA GLU A 414 -5.50 9.82 10.08
C GLU A 414 -5.56 9.41 11.57
N THR A 415 -5.14 8.18 11.83
CA THR A 415 -4.97 7.60 13.17
C THR A 415 -3.50 7.28 13.45
N GLN A 416 -3.07 7.48 14.69
CA GLN A 416 -1.72 7.10 15.13
C GLN A 416 -1.68 5.61 15.44
N ALA A 417 -0.68 4.90 14.91
CA ALA A 417 -0.47 3.49 15.26
C ALA A 417 -0.17 3.27 16.75
N TYR A 418 -0.47 2.08 17.26
CA TYR A 418 -0.43 1.73 18.68
C TYR A 418 0.20 0.35 18.89
N GLN A 419 1.21 0.27 19.75
CA GLN A 419 1.74 -1.00 20.26
C GLN A 419 2.15 -0.84 21.74
N PRO A 420 1.42 -1.41 22.71
CA PRO A 420 1.85 -1.39 24.11
C PRO A 420 3.00 -2.37 24.31
N ALA A 421 3.97 -1.97 25.14
CA ALA A 421 5.13 -2.78 25.45
C ALA A 421 5.51 -2.69 26.94
N ILE A 422 6.00 -3.81 27.46
CA ILE A 422 6.62 -3.85 28.79
C ILE A 422 8.02 -3.26 28.68
N THR A 423 8.25 -2.15 29.37
CA THR A 423 9.50 -1.41 29.29
C THR A 423 10.40 -1.75 30.46
N PHE A 424 11.67 -2.04 30.16
CA PHE A 424 12.77 -2.08 31.12
C PHE A 424 13.71 -0.91 30.86
N LEU A 425 14.14 -0.25 31.93
CA LEU A 425 15.16 0.81 31.87
C LEU A 425 16.37 0.31 32.65
N ASN A 426 17.54 0.27 32.03
CA ASN A 426 18.75 -0.42 32.54
C ASN A 426 18.43 -1.78 33.18
N SER A 427 17.59 -2.56 32.49
CA SER A 427 17.08 -3.87 32.91
C SER A 427 16.21 -3.93 34.16
N GLU A 428 15.78 -2.82 34.76
CA GLU A 428 14.74 -2.83 35.80
C GLU A 428 13.36 -2.56 35.20
N TYR A 429 12.34 -3.31 35.64
CA TYR A 429 10.97 -3.12 35.18
C TYR A 429 10.55 -1.67 35.42
N TRP A 430 10.22 -1.00 34.32
CA TRP A 430 9.90 0.41 34.29
C TRP A 430 8.41 0.66 34.07
N GLY A 431 7.62 -0.33 33.67
CA GLY A 431 6.18 -0.19 33.46
C GLY A 431 5.75 -0.37 32.02
N ILE A 432 4.55 0.09 31.72
CA ILE A 432 3.92 -0.01 30.40
C ILE A 432 4.11 1.32 29.69
N LEU A 433 4.67 1.28 28.48
CA LEU A 433 4.71 2.42 27.57
C LEU A 433 4.14 1.99 26.22
N ASN A 434 3.46 2.91 25.56
CA ASN A 434 2.82 2.67 24.27
C ASN A 434 3.70 3.22 23.17
N PHE A 435 4.22 2.37 22.27
CA PHE A 435 4.75 2.84 21.01
C PHE A 435 3.64 3.53 20.21
N ARG A 436 3.95 4.72 19.70
CA ARG A 436 3.09 5.53 18.84
C ARG A 436 3.95 6.13 17.73
N GLU A 437 3.34 6.26 16.57
CA GLU A 437 3.89 7.13 15.54
C GLU A 437 3.90 8.58 15.98
N ARG A 438 4.76 9.36 15.36
CA ARG A 438 4.87 10.78 15.63
C ARG A 438 4.44 11.58 14.40
N TYR A 439 3.30 12.24 14.49
CA TYR A 439 2.93 13.29 13.54
C TYR A 439 3.94 14.44 13.59
N ASP A 440 4.88 14.42 12.66
CA ASP A 440 5.80 15.48 12.31
C ASP A 440 6.11 15.38 10.81
N ASN A 441 7.14 16.10 10.35
CA ASN A 441 7.47 16.12 8.94
C ASN A 441 7.87 14.75 8.38
N LYS A 442 8.49 13.89 9.19
CA LYS A 442 8.89 12.55 8.73
C LYS A 442 7.71 11.62 8.58
N TYR A 443 6.65 11.80 9.36
CA TYR A 443 5.40 11.05 9.16
C TYR A 443 4.77 11.35 7.79
N ILE A 444 4.67 12.64 7.41
CA ILE A 444 4.09 13.03 6.13
C ILE A 444 4.94 12.55 4.95
N GLU A 445 6.27 12.67 5.06
CA GLU A 445 7.22 12.15 4.08
C GLU A 445 7.07 10.63 3.89
N ASN A 446 7.05 9.86 4.99
CA ASN A 446 7.05 8.40 4.91
C ASN A 446 5.69 7.82 4.47
N HIS A 447 4.57 8.43 4.88
CA HIS A 447 3.23 7.91 4.56
C HIS A 447 2.67 8.44 3.25
N TYR A 448 3.07 9.65 2.82
CA TYR A 448 2.47 10.31 1.67
C TYR A 448 3.49 10.74 0.60
N GLY A 449 4.79 10.61 0.84
CA GLY A 449 5.83 10.98 -0.12
C GLY A 449 6.00 12.49 -0.32
N TYR A 450 5.35 13.34 0.50
CA TYR A 450 5.42 14.79 0.36
C TYR A 450 6.54 15.38 1.23
N THR A 451 7.47 16.07 0.57
CA THR A 451 8.52 16.88 1.23
C THR A 451 8.17 18.38 1.27
N ASP A 452 7.30 18.85 0.36
CA ASP A 452 6.76 20.20 0.33
C ASP A 452 5.26 20.23 0.70
N PHE A 453 4.97 20.59 1.94
CA PHE A 453 3.64 20.62 2.52
C PHE A 453 3.55 21.70 3.61
N ASP A 454 2.33 22.01 4.04
CA ASP A 454 2.06 22.84 5.21
C ASP A 454 1.44 21.99 6.31
N MET A 455 1.88 22.15 7.54
CA MET A 455 1.29 21.49 8.71
C MET A 455 1.09 22.50 9.83
N LEU A 456 -0.12 22.51 10.37
CA LEU A 456 -0.60 23.50 11.34
C LEU A 456 -1.21 22.81 12.57
N ASP A 457 -1.07 23.47 13.71
CA ASP A 457 -1.73 23.11 14.97
C ASP A 457 -2.82 24.14 15.33
N ASN A 458 -3.83 23.67 16.09
CA ASN A 458 -4.96 24.43 16.65
C ASN A 458 -5.61 25.40 15.65
N THR A 459 -5.43 26.71 15.85
CA THR A 459 -6.06 27.76 15.04
C THR A 459 -5.17 28.25 13.89
N GLY A 460 -4.24 27.40 13.42
CA GLY A 460 -3.35 27.70 12.29
C GLY A 460 -1.93 28.10 12.71
N GLN A 461 -1.44 27.62 13.86
CA GLN A 461 -0.04 27.81 14.24
C GLN A 461 0.86 26.92 13.39
N VAL A 462 1.88 27.52 12.78
CA VAL A 462 2.79 26.79 11.88
C VAL A 462 3.68 25.84 12.68
N THR A 463 3.62 24.55 12.34
CA THR A 463 4.58 23.55 12.79
C THR A 463 5.53 23.15 11.67
N TYR A 464 5.08 23.20 10.41
CA TYR A 464 5.90 23.08 9.21
C TYR A 464 5.31 23.93 8.08
N GLY A 465 6.15 24.54 7.25
CA GLY A 465 5.72 25.33 6.11
C GLY A 465 5.15 26.72 6.46
N SER A 466 3.91 26.99 6.05
CA SER A 466 3.23 28.29 6.05
C SER A 466 1.74 28.14 6.35
N ASN A 467 1.12 29.18 6.90
CA ASN A 467 -0.33 29.22 7.16
C ASN A 467 -1.10 30.12 6.19
N SER A 468 -0.47 30.70 5.17
CA SER A 468 -1.12 31.67 4.28
C SER A 468 -2.35 31.11 3.55
N HIS A 469 -2.29 29.85 3.09
CA HIS A 469 -3.43 29.18 2.43
C HIS A 469 -4.60 28.97 3.40
N TYR A 470 -4.31 28.57 4.64
CA TYR A 470 -5.33 28.40 5.67
C TYR A 470 -5.97 29.74 6.06
N GLN A 471 -5.17 30.79 6.21
CA GLN A 471 -5.70 32.13 6.48
C GLN A 471 -6.62 32.63 5.37
N ASN A 472 -6.34 32.29 4.10
CA ASN A 472 -7.23 32.59 2.98
C ASN A 472 -8.56 31.83 3.10
N LEU A 473 -8.52 30.52 3.37
CA LEU A 473 -9.71 29.71 3.62
C LEU A 473 -10.56 30.29 4.77
N ILE A 474 -9.95 30.57 5.92
CA ILE A 474 -10.67 31.13 7.08
C ILE A 474 -11.23 32.53 6.76
N SER A 475 -10.49 33.35 6.03
CA SER A 475 -10.98 34.67 5.59
C SER A 475 -12.16 34.54 4.63
N PHE A 476 -12.15 33.56 3.72
CA PHE A 476 -13.25 33.29 2.82
C PHE A 476 -14.51 32.89 3.60
N LEU A 477 -14.39 31.96 4.56
CA LEU A 477 -15.49 31.53 5.42
C LEU A 477 -16.10 32.69 6.22
N HIS A 478 -15.30 33.66 6.65
CA HIS A 478 -15.81 34.85 7.35
C HIS A 478 -16.61 35.81 6.47
N ASN A 479 -16.30 35.85 5.17
CA ASN A 479 -16.83 36.88 4.27
C ASN A 479 -17.90 36.36 3.29
N ASN A 480 -18.11 35.04 3.22
CA ASN A 480 -19.01 34.41 2.26
C ASN A 480 -19.96 33.41 2.94
N SER A 481 -21.24 33.43 2.54
CA SER A 481 -22.21 32.45 3.00
C SER A 481 -22.05 31.13 2.25
N LEU A 482 -22.06 30.00 2.97
CA LEU A 482 -22.02 28.66 2.38
C LEU A 482 -23.42 28.09 2.05
N GLU A 483 -24.46 28.93 2.12
CA GLU A 483 -25.76 28.62 1.47
C GLU A 483 -25.65 28.67 -0.06
N SER A 484 -24.59 29.27 -0.60
CA SER A 484 -24.28 29.26 -2.03
C SER A 484 -23.45 28.02 -2.40
N GLU A 485 -23.92 27.27 -3.40
CA GLU A 485 -23.24 26.06 -3.91
C GLU A 485 -21.85 26.38 -4.45
N GLU A 486 -21.70 27.48 -5.18
CA GLU A 486 -20.41 27.97 -5.70
C GLU A 486 -19.40 28.20 -4.57
N ASN A 487 -19.83 28.84 -3.47
CA ASN A 487 -18.96 29.07 -2.31
C ASN A 487 -18.60 27.75 -1.60
N TYR A 488 -19.53 26.80 -1.54
CA TYR A 488 -19.26 25.49 -0.94
C TYR A 488 -18.27 24.67 -1.79
N GLU A 489 -18.43 24.66 -3.11
CA GLU A 489 -17.47 24.02 -4.04
C GLU A 489 -16.09 24.69 -3.98
N TRP A 490 -16.05 26.01 -3.81
CA TRP A 490 -14.78 26.70 -3.55
C TRP A 490 -14.10 26.16 -2.29
N VAL A 491 -14.84 25.97 -1.18
CA VAL A 491 -14.29 25.39 0.05
C VAL A 491 -13.81 23.95 -0.17
N LYS A 492 -14.58 23.10 -0.84
CA LYS A 492 -14.23 21.70 -1.17
C LYS A 492 -12.95 21.56 -2.00
N SER A 493 -12.60 22.59 -2.76
CA SER A 493 -11.35 22.62 -3.52
C SER A 493 -10.13 23.05 -2.70
N ARG A 494 -10.30 23.49 -1.44
CA ARG A 494 -9.19 23.90 -0.53
C ARG A 494 -9.07 23.04 0.73
N MET A 495 -10.14 22.36 1.11
CA MET A 495 -10.16 21.41 2.23
C MET A 495 -10.95 20.16 1.87
N ASP A 496 -10.54 19.06 2.47
CA ASP A 496 -11.26 17.80 2.42
C ASP A 496 -12.41 17.86 3.43
N VAL A 497 -13.63 18.13 2.94
CA VAL A 497 -14.80 18.35 3.81
C VAL A 497 -15.31 17.05 4.43
N GLU A 498 -15.07 15.90 3.79
CA GLU A 498 -15.48 14.58 4.27
C GLU A 498 -14.58 14.13 5.43
N ASP A 499 -13.26 14.32 5.27
CA ASP A 499 -12.27 14.18 6.34
C ASP A 499 -12.60 15.09 7.53
N PHE A 500 -12.85 16.38 7.28
CA PHE A 500 -13.21 17.33 8.33
C PHE A 500 -14.52 16.97 9.06
N ARG A 501 -15.52 16.47 8.32
CA ARG A 501 -16.78 15.98 8.87
C ARG A 501 -16.51 14.82 9.81
N ASP A 502 -15.85 13.77 9.35
CA ASP A 502 -15.57 12.57 10.14
C ASP A 502 -14.71 12.89 11.37
N TYR A 503 -13.71 13.76 11.22
CA TYR A 503 -12.90 14.27 12.32
C TYR A 503 -13.81 14.80 13.43
N HIS A 504 -14.74 15.70 13.09
CA HIS A 504 -15.65 16.31 14.05
C HIS A 504 -16.72 15.35 14.59
N VAL A 505 -17.20 14.41 13.78
CA VAL A 505 -18.17 13.40 14.22
C VAL A 505 -17.61 12.59 15.39
N LEU A 506 -16.37 12.10 15.29
CA LEU A 506 -15.74 11.37 16.39
C LEU A 506 -15.48 12.24 17.62
N GLN A 507 -15.04 13.50 17.44
CA GLN A 507 -14.80 14.42 18.55
C GLN A 507 -16.08 14.70 19.36
N VAL A 508 -17.20 14.92 18.66
CA VAL A 508 -18.52 15.16 19.26
C VAL A 508 -19.05 13.89 19.92
N PHE A 509 -19.00 12.74 19.22
CA PHE A 509 -19.48 11.48 19.79
C PHE A 509 -18.71 11.10 21.06
N SER A 510 -17.39 11.17 21.01
CA SER A 510 -16.48 10.80 22.12
C SER A 510 -16.45 11.81 23.27
N MET A 511 -17.10 12.98 23.13
CA MET A 511 -17.08 14.07 24.11
C MET A 511 -15.64 14.48 24.48
N ASN A 512 -14.80 14.76 23.48
CA ASN A 512 -13.45 15.26 23.73
C ASN A 512 -13.50 16.69 24.26
N THR A 513 -13.08 16.93 25.51
CA THR A 513 -13.22 18.27 26.11
C THR A 513 -12.05 19.22 25.87
N ASP A 514 -10.96 18.77 25.26
CA ASP A 514 -9.85 19.66 24.86
C ASP A 514 -10.04 20.25 23.44
N GLN A 515 -11.06 19.77 22.72
CA GLN A 515 -11.42 20.18 21.35
C GLN A 515 -12.61 21.15 21.35
N PRO A 516 -12.76 22.06 20.38
CA PRO A 516 -11.93 22.25 19.17
C PRO A 516 -10.69 23.15 19.34
N GLY A 517 -10.33 23.53 20.56
CA GLY A 517 -9.36 24.62 20.78
C GLY A 517 -7.94 24.20 21.08
N LYS A 518 -7.72 22.92 21.39
CA LYS A 518 -6.42 22.30 21.53
C LYS A 518 -6.44 20.93 20.86
N ASN A 519 -5.24 20.40 20.63
CA ASN A 519 -4.99 19.08 20.06
C ASN A 519 -5.54 18.90 18.63
N VAL A 520 -5.78 20.00 17.91
CA VAL A 520 -6.10 19.97 16.48
C VAL A 520 -4.78 19.98 15.72
N ARG A 521 -4.63 19.05 14.78
CA ARG A 521 -3.52 19.07 13.82
C ARG A 521 -4.05 18.74 12.44
N PHE A 522 -3.55 19.46 11.45
CA PHE A 522 -3.99 19.31 10.07
C PHE A 522 -2.87 19.74 9.12
N TRP A 523 -2.90 19.20 7.91
CA TRP A 523 -1.85 19.39 6.91
C TRP A 523 -2.41 19.48 5.50
N ARG A 524 -1.61 19.98 4.56
CA ARG A 524 -1.89 19.88 3.12
C ARG A 524 -0.61 19.81 2.30
N PRO A 525 -0.55 19.06 1.19
CA PRO A 525 0.55 19.18 0.24
C PRO A 525 0.50 20.55 -0.45
N ARG A 526 1.67 21.08 -0.86
CA ARG A 526 1.75 22.34 -1.63
C ARG A 526 1.65 22.11 -3.14
N THR A 527 0.62 21.37 -3.55
CA THR A 527 0.26 21.15 -4.95
C THR A 527 -0.92 22.03 -5.36
N GLU A 528 -1.20 22.13 -6.66
CA GLU A 528 -2.34 22.89 -7.19
C GLU A 528 -3.68 22.40 -6.60
N ASP A 529 -3.83 21.08 -6.46
CA ASP A 529 -5.02 20.42 -5.90
C ASP A 529 -4.90 20.08 -4.40
N GLY A 530 -3.89 20.60 -3.71
CA GLY A 530 -3.58 20.25 -2.33
C GLY A 530 -4.60 20.77 -1.32
N LYS A 531 -5.35 19.85 -0.68
CA LYS A 531 -6.41 20.16 0.29
C LYS A 531 -5.94 19.99 1.73
N TRP A 532 -6.50 20.81 2.64
CA TRP A 532 -6.36 20.63 4.09
C TRP A 532 -7.08 19.35 4.56
N ARG A 533 -6.38 18.57 5.40
CA ARG A 533 -6.82 17.32 6.04
C ARG A 533 -6.45 17.31 7.52
N TRP A 534 -7.32 16.77 8.36
CA TRP A 534 -7.19 16.74 9.81
C TRP A 534 -6.77 15.37 10.31
N MET A 535 -5.98 15.36 11.37
CA MET A 535 -5.49 14.12 11.97
C MET A 535 -6.01 14.01 13.40
N TRP A 536 -6.52 12.85 13.81
CA TRP A 536 -6.85 12.65 15.23
C TRP A 536 -5.58 12.58 16.07
N TRP A 537 -5.50 13.49 17.04
CA TRP A 537 -4.32 13.68 17.84
C TRP A 537 -4.71 13.95 19.29
N ASP A 538 -4.06 13.24 20.20
CA ASP A 538 -4.20 13.42 21.65
C ASP A 538 -5.67 13.33 22.14
N MET A 539 -6.28 12.15 21.93
CA MET A 539 -7.69 11.85 22.21
C MET A 539 -7.90 11.30 23.64
N ASP A 540 -6.93 11.50 24.56
CA ASP A 540 -6.99 10.94 25.91
C ASP A 540 -7.98 11.65 26.85
N ASP A 541 -8.46 12.84 26.47
CA ASP A 541 -9.51 13.62 27.15
C ASP A 541 -10.90 13.43 26.50
N SER A 542 -11.15 12.25 25.95
CA SER A 542 -12.48 11.76 25.52
C SER A 542 -13.06 10.79 26.56
N PHE A 543 -14.34 10.41 26.45
CA PHE A 543 -15.00 9.43 27.34
C PHE A 543 -14.80 9.73 28.85
N ILE A 544 -14.72 11.01 29.22
CA ILE A 544 -14.20 11.47 30.52
C ILE A 544 -15.07 11.03 31.70
N PHE A 545 -14.44 10.71 32.83
CA PHE A 545 -15.11 10.42 34.11
C PHE A 545 -15.72 11.68 34.75
N GLY A 546 -16.97 11.60 35.19
CA GLY A 546 -17.65 12.70 35.88
C GLY A 546 -18.86 12.21 36.69
N PRO A 547 -19.48 13.06 37.52
CA PRO A 547 -20.61 12.68 38.39
C PRO A 547 -21.86 12.15 37.65
N HIS A 548 -21.90 12.24 36.32
CA HIS A 548 -22.96 11.73 35.44
C HIS A 548 -22.44 10.82 34.31
N ASN A 549 -21.21 10.31 34.41
CA ASN A 549 -20.52 9.54 33.37
C ASN A 549 -20.38 10.23 31.98
N ASN A 550 -20.90 11.45 31.83
CA ASN A 550 -20.80 12.35 30.67
C ASN A 550 -21.34 11.82 29.33
N TYR A 551 -21.92 10.61 29.28
CA TYR A 551 -22.55 10.07 28.07
C TYR A 551 -23.78 10.89 27.61
N ASP A 552 -24.36 11.67 28.52
CA ASP A 552 -25.55 12.50 28.32
C ASP A 552 -25.21 13.98 28.02
N ARG A 553 -23.92 14.35 27.97
CA ARG A 553 -23.53 15.73 27.66
C ARG A 553 -23.73 16.06 26.18
N ASN A 554 -24.33 17.21 25.89
CA ASN A 554 -24.51 17.67 24.53
C ASN A 554 -23.21 18.28 23.97
N ALA A 555 -22.40 17.42 23.34
CA ALA A 555 -21.12 17.80 22.73
C ALA A 555 -21.27 18.69 21.49
N LEU A 556 -22.42 18.62 20.78
CA LEU A 556 -22.66 19.50 19.62
C LEU A 556 -22.65 20.95 20.07
N VAL A 557 -23.42 21.29 21.11
CA VAL A 557 -23.44 22.64 21.69
C VAL A 557 -22.06 23.05 22.18
N PHE A 558 -21.29 22.12 22.75
CA PHE A 558 -19.94 22.39 23.21
C PHE A 558 -18.98 22.74 22.05
N CYS A 559 -19.03 21.99 20.95
CA CYS A 559 -18.16 22.17 19.78
C CYS A 559 -18.62 23.30 18.83
N THR A 560 -19.86 23.77 18.95
CA THR A 560 -20.44 24.84 18.10
C THR A 560 -20.90 26.07 18.89
N GLY A 561 -20.64 26.14 20.20
CA GLY A 561 -21.10 27.23 21.05
C GLY A 561 -20.39 28.56 20.75
N LEU A 562 -21.16 29.65 20.68
CA LEU A 562 -20.65 31.03 20.71
C LEU A 562 -20.47 31.55 22.14
N ASP A 563 -21.31 31.08 23.07
CA ASP A 563 -21.45 31.54 24.45
C ASP A 563 -21.33 30.40 25.50
N SER A 564 -20.77 29.24 25.14
CA SER A 564 -20.52 28.11 26.07
C SER A 564 -19.63 28.47 27.28
N ILE A 565 -19.06 29.67 27.24
CA ILE A 565 -18.36 30.40 28.28
C ILE A 565 -19.26 30.76 29.47
N ASN A 566 -20.58 30.94 29.26
CA ASN A 566 -21.53 31.46 30.27
C ASN A 566 -22.71 30.54 30.59
N ASP A 567 -22.81 29.36 29.98
CA ASP A 567 -23.87 28.40 30.32
C ASP A 567 -23.52 27.68 31.64
N PRO A 568 -24.28 27.88 32.74
CA PRO A 568 -24.00 27.24 34.02
C PRO A 568 -24.23 25.72 34.02
N THR A 569 -24.87 25.16 32.99
CA THR A 569 -24.96 23.70 32.77
C THR A 569 -23.71 23.14 32.08
N VAL A 570 -22.91 24.00 31.43
CA VAL A 570 -21.66 23.67 30.75
C VAL A 570 -20.43 24.04 31.59
N ASN A 571 -20.50 25.10 32.41
CA ASN A 571 -19.39 25.56 33.24
C ASN A 571 -19.86 26.34 34.50
N PRO A 572 -19.80 25.75 35.72
CA PRO A 572 -20.17 26.50 36.93
C PRO A 572 -19.03 27.43 37.39
N ALA A 573 -19.32 28.74 37.33
CA ALA A 573 -18.86 29.78 38.26
C ALA A 573 -17.46 30.43 38.12
N THR A 574 -16.87 30.53 36.92
CA THR A 574 -15.86 31.58 36.64
C THR A 574 -15.87 31.99 35.17
N PRO A 575 -15.68 33.28 34.81
CA PRO A 575 -15.49 33.67 33.42
C PRO A 575 -14.23 32.97 32.89
N PRO A 576 -14.33 32.20 31.80
CA PRO A 576 -13.21 31.42 31.32
C PRO A 576 -12.16 32.35 30.70
N PRO A 577 -10.87 31.99 30.85
CA PRO A 577 -9.77 32.74 30.27
C PRO A 577 -9.79 32.70 28.74
N VAL A 578 -9.11 33.67 28.11
CA VAL A 578 -9.02 33.90 26.63
C VAL A 578 -8.57 32.65 25.83
N TRP A 579 -8.07 31.61 26.50
CA TRP A 579 -7.61 30.34 25.93
C TRP A 579 -8.64 29.19 26.00
N ALA A 580 -9.92 29.47 26.30
CA ALA A 580 -10.95 28.44 26.39
C ALA A 580 -11.00 27.55 25.12
N PRO A 581 -11.02 26.20 25.26
CA PRO A 581 -10.93 25.29 24.12
C PRO A 581 -12.15 25.39 23.18
N ASN A 582 -13.23 26.05 23.57
CA ASN A 582 -14.45 26.22 22.77
C ASN A 582 -14.78 27.70 22.51
N GLY A 583 -13.75 28.54 22.34
CA GLY A 583 -13.93 29.95 21.99
C GLY A 583 -14.48 30.17 20.57
N PRO A 584 -14.97 31.38 20.26
CA PRO A 584 -15.64 31.68 18.99
C PRO A 584 -14.74 31.52 17.76
N VAL A 585 -13.42 31.63 17.92
CA VAL A 585 -12.43 31.42 16.84
C VAL A 585 -12.24 29.93 16.58
N GLN A 586 -12.16 29.12 17.64
CA GLN A 586 -11.91 27.68 17.58
C GLN A 586 -13.11 26.93 16.98
N THR A 587 -14.33 27.31 17.36
CA THR A 587 -15.56 26.68 16.87
C THR A 587 -15.98 27.18 15.48
N PHE A 588 -15.37 28.25 14.97
CA PHE A 588 -15.83 28.92 13.76
C PHE A 588 -15.87 28.04 12.49
N PRO A 589 -14.83 27.26 12.15
CA PRO A 589 -14.83 26.48 10.90
C PRO A 589 -16.01 25.50 10.83
N LEU A 590 -16.26 24.75 11.91
CA LEU A 590 -17.40 23.82 11.99
C LEU A 590 -18.74 24.57 11.92
N ARG A 591 -18.90 25.69 12.64
CA ARG A 591 -20.12 26.51 12.58
C ARG A 591 -20.39 27.06 11.18
N ALA A 592 -19.36 27.50 10.48
CA ALA A 592 -19.47 28.01 9.12
C ALA A 592 -19.93 26.91 8.16
N LEU A 593 -19.30 25.72 8.22
CA LEU A 593 -19.67 24.56 7.41
C LEU A 593 -21.07 24.02 7.71
N LEU A 594 -21.48 23.96 8.97
CA LEU A 594 -22.86 23.61 9.34
C LEU A 594 -23.91 24.62 8.86
N GLY A 595 -23.49 25.83 8.45
CA GLY A 595 -24.35 26.79 7.75
C GLY A 595 -24.64 26.41 6.29
N SER A 596 -23.86 25.50 5.71
CA SER A 596 -24.10 24.97 4.37
C SER A 596 -25.18 23.87 4.40
N PRO A 597 -26.23 23.93 3.56
CA PRO A 597 -27.26 22.90 3.54
C PRO A 597 -26.70 21.52 3.13
N TRP A 598 -25.73 21.48 2.22
CA TRP A 598 -25.08 20.24 1.77
C TRP A 598 -24.24 19.60 2.87
N PHE A 599 -23.29 20.35 3.45
CA PHE A 599 -22.46 19.83 4.54
C PHE A 599 -23.29 19.47 5.77
N ARG A 600 -24.32 20.24 6.11
CA ARG A 600 -25.19 19.94 7.26
C ARG A 600 -25.95 18.64 7.07
N ALA A 601 -26.55 18.41 5.90
CA ALA A 601 -27.25 17.16 5.61
C ALA A 601 -26.28 15.97 5.66
N ASP A 602 -25.12 16.11 5.02
CA ASP A 602 -24.06 15.10 5.01
C ASP A 602 -23.52 14.81 6.43
N PHE A 603 -23.29 15.83 7.25
CA PHE A 603 -22.88 15.68 8.65
C PHE A 603 -23.91 14.91 9.48
N ILE A 604 -25.21 15.19 9.30
CA ILE A 604 -26.29 14.49 10.02
C ILE A 604 -26.42 13.05 9.54
N ASN A 605 -26.38 12.81 8.23
CA ASN A 605 -26.44 11.47 7.64
C ASN A 605 -25.23 10.63 8.04
N ARG A 606 -24.03 11.20 8.00
CA ARG A 606 -22.83 10.50 8.46
C ARG A 606 -22.89 10.15 9.95
N PHE A 607 -23.44 11.03 10.78
CA PHE A 607 -23.73 10.70 12.16
C PHE A 607 -24.70 9.52 12.27
N ALA A 608 -25.79 9.52 11.51
CA ALA A 608 -26.76 8.42 11.49
C ALA A 608 -26.11 7.10 11.05
N ASP A 609 -25.31 7.13 9.99
CA ASP A 609 -24.54 6.00 9.48
C ASP A 609 -23.67 5.38 10.59
N LEU A 610 -22.84 6.19 11.26
CA LEU A 610 -21.97 5.71 12.32
C LEU A 610 -22.75 5.29 13.57
N LEU A 611 -23.87 5.95 13.90
CA LEU A 611 -24.80 5.51 14.95
C LEU A 611 -25.50 4.19 14.63
N ASN A 612 -25.57 3.77 13.36
CA ASN A 612 -26.08 2.45 12.97
C ASN A 612 -24.98 1.39 12.87
N THR A 613 -23.70 1.77 12.98
CA THR A 613 -22.54 0.90 12.73
C THR A 613 -21.46 1.07 13.80
N ALA A 614 -20.43 1.88 13.56
CA ALA A 614 -19.23 2.01 14.40
C ALA A 614 -19.51 2.48 15.85
N PHE A 615 -20.66 3.11 16.12
CA PHE A 615 -21.05 3.56 17.46
C PHE A 615 -22.05 2.64 18.14
N GLN A 616 -22.32 1.46 17.58
CA GLN A 616 -23.15 0.44 18.23
C GLN A 616 -22.47 -0.07 19.52
N PRO A 617 -23.23 -0.26 20.61
CA PRO A 617 -22.68 -0.69 21.90
C PRO A 617 -21.80 -1.93 21.82
N ASP A 618 -22.27 -2.99 21.13
CA ASP A 618 -21.56 -4.27 21.07
C ASP A 618 -20.20 -4.12 20.38
N TYR A 619 -20.14 -3.36 19.28
CA TYR A 619 -18.89 -3.08 18.58
C TYR A 619 -17.94 -2.24 19.44
N LEU A 620 -18.40 -1.13 20.01
CA LEU A 620 -17.58 -0.29 20.90
C LEU A 620 -17.03 -1.05 22.11
N ILE A 621 -17.86 -1.86 22.77
CA ILE A 621 -17.47 -2.68 23.92
C ILE A 621 -16.43 -3.73 23.50
N SER A 622 -16.59 -4.35 22.32
CA SER A 622 -15.60 -5.30 21.81
C SER A 622 -14.21 -4.66 21.66
N ILE A 623 -14.14 -3.41 21.18
CA ILE A 623 -12.87 -2.67 21.10
C ILE A 623 -12.34 -2.40 22.51
N VAL A 624 -13.17 -1.93 23.45
CA VAL A 624 -12.75 -1.70 24.85
C VAL A 624 -12.15 -2.97 25.45
N ASP A 625 -12.81 -4.11 25.25
CA ASP A 625 -12.37 -5.41 25.77
C ASP A 625 -11.06 -5.86 25.11
N ASP A 626 -10.86 -5.63 23.82
CA ASP A 626 -9.60 -5.93 23.13
C ASP A 626 -8.41 -5.16 23.73
N PHE A 627 -8.60 -3.89 24.09
CA PHE A 627 -7.55 -3.10 24.74
C PHE A 627 -7.35 -3.49 26.21
N ASP A 628 -8.43 -3.75 26.97
CA ASP A 628 -8.37 -4.25 28.36
C ASP A 628 -7.66 -5.61 28.42
N ASN A 629 -7.96 -6.53 27.51
CA ASN A 629 -7.30 -7.83 27.41
C ASN A 629 -5.79 -7.73 27.17
N LYS A 630 -5.33 -6.69 26.47
CA LYS A 630 -3.90 -6.43 26.22
C LYS A 630 -3.20 -5.79 27.43
N VAL A 631 -3.82 -4.80 28.06
CA VAL A 631 -3.18 -3.94 29.07
C VAL A 631 -3.49 -4.39 30.50
N GLY A 632 -4.74 -4.78 30.76
CA GLY A 632 -5.29 -5.14 32.07
C GLY A 632 -4.46 -6.16 32.86
N PRO A 633 -3.94 -7.25 32.25
CA PRO A 633 -3.10 -8.23 32.96
C PRO A 633 -1.86 -7.63 33.63
N TYR A 634 -1.36 -6.49 33.15
CA TYR A 634 -0.11 -5.87 33.62
C TYR A 634 -0.30 -4.69 34.57
N ILE A 635 -1.54 -4.25 34.78
CA ILE A 635 -1.85 -3.10 35.64
C ILE A 635 -1.42 -3.35 37.08
N TYR A 636 -1.51 -4.57 37.59
CA TYR A 636 -1.07 -4.87 38.96
C TYR A 636 0.44 -4.69 39.14
N GLU A 637 1.26 -5.20 38.22
CA GLU A 637 2.72 -5.02 38.27
C GLU A 637 3.09 -3.55 38.05
N HIS A 638 2.43 -2.89 37.10
CA HIS A 638 2.56 -1.45 36.86
C HIS A 638 2.26 -0.62 38.13
N TYR A 639 1.16 -0.90 38.81
CA TYR A 639 0.76 -0.24 40.04
C TYR A 639 1.79 -0.41 41.15
N ARG A 640 2.38 -1.59 41.30
CA ARG A 640 3.44 -1.82 42.32
C ARG A 640 4.68 -0.97 42.07
N ARG A 641 4.95 -0.60 40.81
CA ARG A 641 6.05 0.29 40.44
C ARG A 641 5.71 1.78 40.58
N TRP A 642 4.51 2.20 40.17
CA TRP A 642 4.16 3.62 40.00
C TRP A 642 3.03 4.13 40.90
N HIS A 643 2.38 3.23 41.64
CA HIS A 643 1.22 3.48 42.50
C HIS A 643 -0.01 4.00 41.74
N ARG A 644 -0.05 3.88 40.41
CA ARG A 644 -1.17 4.31 39.54
C ARG A 644 -1.22 3.54 38.20
N PRO A 645 -2.42 3.34 37.63
CA PRO A 645 -3.71 3.38 38.32
C PRO A 645 -3.76 2.30 39.40
N GLU A 646 -4.55 2.53 40.44
CA GLU A 646 -4.86 1.47 41.40
C GLU A 646 -5.74 0.42 40.70
N PRO A 647 -5.52 -0.90 40.89
CA PRO A 647 -6.20 -1.92 40.08
C PRO A 647 -7.73 -1.85 40.14
N ALA A 648 -8.31 -1.55 41.31
CA ALA A 648 -9.77 -1.39 41.41
C ALA A 648 -10.24 -0.11 40.67
N ALA A 649 -9.51 1.00 40.80
CA ALA A 649 -9.78 2.21 40.02
C ALA A 649 -9.67 1.96 38.51
N TYR A 650 -8.64 1.26 38.03
CA TYR A 650 -8.50 0.87 36.62
C TYR A 650 -9.75 0.14 36.12
N GLN A 651 -10.21 -0.89 36.85
CA GLN A 651 -11.40 -1.65 36.48
C GLN A 651 -12.67 -0.79 36.47
N GLN A 652 -12.82 0.14 37.42
CA GLN A 652 -13.92 1.13 37.38
C GLN A 652 -13.84 2.03 36.14
N HIS A 653 -12.62 2.38 35.72
CA HIS A 653 -12.42 3.22 34.54
C HIS A 653 -12.73 2.49 33.23
N VAL A 654 -12.35 1.21 33.11
CA VAL A 654 -12.76 0.37 31.98
C VAL A 654 -14.29 0.20 31.96
N GLU A 655 -14.91 -0.08 33.10
CA GLU A 655 -16.36 -0.24 33.18
C GLU A 655 -17.11 1.05 32.79
N HIS A 656 -16.55 2.21 33.10
CA HIS A 656 -17.11 3.47 32.64
C HIS A 656 -17.00 3.65 31.11
N LEU A 657 -15.93 3.16 30.46
CA LEU A 657 -15.87 3.16 28.98
C LEU A 657 -16.98 2.28 28.40
N ARG A 658 -17.23 1.10 28.97
CA ARG A 658 -18.36 0.23 28.59
C ARG A 658 -19.69 0.94 28.82
N ASN A 659 -19.88 1.55 29.98
CA ASN A 659 -21.09 2.28 30.33
C ASN A 659 -21.37 3.47 29.42
N PHE A 660 -20.34 4.24 29.05
CA PHE A 660 -20.47 5.32 28.07
C PHE A 660 -20.89 4.76 26.72
N SER A 661 -20.22 3.68 26.26
CA SER A 661 -20.52 3.03 24.97
C SER A 661 -21.95 2.51 24.88
N THR A 662 -22.48 1.97 25.98
CA THR A 662 -23.88 1.50 26.06
C THR A 662 -24.90 2.61 25.92
N HIS A 663 -24.67 3.76 26.57
CA HIS A 663 -25.71 4.79 26.71
C HIS A 663 -25.58 5.96 25.73
N ARG A 664 -24.38 6.25 25.23
CA ARG A 664 -24.10 7.46 24.43
C ARG A 664 -24.95 7.56 23.18
N ILE A 665 -25.19 6.45 22.49
CA ILE A 665 -25.95 6.39 21.24
C ILE A 665 -27.35 7.00 21.37
N HIS A 666 -28.06 6.71 22.47
CA HIS A 666 -29.41 7.21 22.70
C HIS A 666 -29.42 8.74 22.85
N TYR A 667 -28.60 9.27 23.75
CA TYR A 667 -28.49 10.71 23.96
C TYR A 667 -27.97 11.44 22.72
N MET A 668 -27.06 10.83 21.96
CA MET A 668 -26.52 11.45 20.75
C MET A 668 -27.62 11.68 19.71
N ARG A 669 -28.55 10.72 19.53
CA ARG A 669 -29.73 10.90 18.66
C ARG A 669 -30.62 12.04 19.16
N GLU A 670 -30.92 12.09 20.45
CA GLU A 670 -31.74 13.16 21.04
C GLU A 670 -31.10 14.55 20.88
N HIS A 671 -29.78 14.63 21.06
CA HIS A 671 -29.02 15.87 20.88
C HIS A 671 -29.03 16.34 19.43
N ILE A 672 -28.87 15.45 18.44
CA ILE A 672 -28.93 15.80 17.01
C ILE A 672 -30.33 16.32 16.68
N VAL A 673 -31.37 15.61 17.11
CA VAL A 673 -32.77 16.03 16.91
C VAL A 673 -33.02 17.43 17.47
N HIS A 674 -32.62 17.69 18.72
CA HIS A 674 -32.83 19.00 19.34
C HIS A 674 -31.96 20.10 18.73
N PHE A 675 -30.69 19.81 18.42
CA PHE A 675 -29.74 20.81 17.95
C PHE A 675 -30.08 21.32 16.54
N PHE A 676 -30.52 20.41 15.66
CA PHE A 676 -30.91 20.75 14.29
C PHE A 676 -32.42 20.96 14.11
N GLU A 677 -33.19 20.96 15.21
CA GLU A 677 -34.65 21.16 15.20
C GLU A 677 -35.40 20.16 14.30
N LEU A 678 -34.99 18.88 14.33
CA LEU A 678 -35.57 17.81 13.51
C LEU A 678 -36.83 17.22 14.16
N GLU A 679 -37.68 16.56 13.38
CA GLU A 679 -38.95 15.98 13.87
C GLU A 679 -38.78 14.63 14.60
N GLY A 680 -37.56 14.10 14.67
CA GLY A 680 -37.23 12.81 15.27
C GLY A 680 -36.49 11.89 14.30
N THR A 681 -36.68 10.58 14.46
CA THR A 681 -36.09 9.55 13.59
C THR A 681 -37.17 8.69 12.93
N PHE A 682 -36.83 8.07 11.81
CA PHE A 682 -37.57 6.96 11.20
C PHE A 682 -36.65 5.73 11.07
N SER A 683 -37.23 4.54 11.00
CA SER A 683 -36.52 3.28 10.78
C SER A 683 -36.44 2.94 9.30
N LEU A 684 -35.27 2.55 8.83
CA LEU A 684 -35.03 1.96 7.52
C LEU A 684 -34.66 0.48 7.71
N GLU A 685 -35.51 -0.42 7.23
CA GLU A 685 -35.19 -1.84 7.05
C GLU A 685 -34.75 -2.05 5.60
N ALA A 686 -33.57 -2.62 5.38
CA ALA A 686 -33.01 -2.95 4.08
C ALA A 686 -32.81 -4.46 3.97
N ASN A 687 -33.23 -5.05 2.85
CA ASN A 687 -33.13 -6.49 2.62
C ASN A 687 -32.91 -6.81 1.14
N ILE A 688 -32.37 -7.99 0.86
CA ILE A 688 -32.26 -8.52 -0.51
C ILE A 688 -33.50 -9.37 -0.77
N GLY A 689 -34.38 -8.90 -1.65
CA GLY A 689 -35.62 -9.61 -1.97
C GLY A 689 -35.37 -10.84 -2.86
N SER A 690 -34.51 -10.72 -3.87
CA SER A 690 -34.10 -11.84 -4.73
C SER A 690 -32.78 -11.55 -5.45
N GLY A 691 -32.11 -12.59 -5.95
CA GLY A 691 -30.82 -12.47 -6.64
C GLY A 691 -29.63 -12.25 -5.69
N LYS A 692 -28.54 -11.66 -6.20
CA LYS A 692 -27.33 -11.36 -5.43
C LYS A 692 -26.85 -9.93 -5.66
N GLY A 693 -26.46 -9.27 -4.58
CA GLY A 693 -25.97 -7.90 -4.52
C GLY A 693 -25.88 -7.44 -3.07
N HIS A 694 -25.64 -6.15 -2.89
CA HIS A 694 -25.73 -5.48 -1.59
C HIS A 694 -26.40 -4.12 -1.76
N ILE A 695 -26.67 -3.48 -0.64
CA ILE A 695 -27.33 -2.19 -0.51
C ILE A 695 -26.34 -1.24 0.16
N ARG A 696 -26.12 -0.09 -0.45
CA ARG A 696 -25.43 1.04 0.16
C ARG A 696 -26.45 2.03 0.71
N VAL A 697 -26.26 2.49 1.94
CA VAL A 697 -27.06 3.55 2.54
C VAL A 697 -26.14 4.73 2.86
N ASN A 698 -26.34 5.85 2.18
CA ASN A 698 -25.43 7.00 2.17
C ASN A 698 -23.98 6.55 1.91
N THR A 699 -23.14 6.56 2.96
CA THR A 699 -21.72 6.18 2.90
C THR A 699 -21.45 4.73 3.34
N LEU A 700 -22.47 3.96 3.69
CA LEU A 700 -22.34 2.62 4.25
C LEU A 700 -22.65 1.54 3.21
N ASP A 701 -21.62 0.82 2.78
CA ASP A 701 -21.79 -0.46 2.12
C ASP A 701 -22.19 -1.53 3.13
N LEU A 702 -23.45 -1.99 3.08
CA LEU A 702 -23.97 -3.01 3.99
C LEU A 702 -23.48 -4.40 3.55
N THR A 703 -22.21 -4.67 3.79
CA THR A 703 -21.55 -5.95 3.49
C THR A 703 -20.96 -6.55 4.77
N ALA A 704 -20.58 -7.83 4.71
CA ALA A 704 -19.89 -8.49 5.81
C ALA A 704 -18.44 -8.01 6.00
N GLU A 705 -17.93 -7.17 5.10
CA GLU A 705 -16.61 -6.54 5.20
C GLU A 705 -16.63 -5.31 6.11
N LEU A 706 -17.81 -4.70 6.32
CA LEU A 706 -17.96 -3.58 7.23
C LEU A 706 -17.73 -4.07 8.68
N PRO A 707 -16.74 -3.55 9.44
CA PRO A 707 -16.27 -4.16 10.69
C PRO A 707 -17.31 -4.41 11.80
N SER A 708 -18.42 -3.66 11.79
CA SER A 708 -19.49 -3.77 12.78
C SER A 708 -20.60 -4.75 12.38
N LEU A 709 -20.56 -5.31 11.17
CA LEU A 709 -21.54 -6.23 10.64
C LEU A 709 -20.97 -7.65 10.55
N SER A 710 -21.84 -8.64 10.66
CA SER A 710 -21.47 -10.05 10.54
C SER A 710 -22.51 -10.80 9.69
N ASN A 711 -22.14 -11.97 9.17
CA ASN A 711 -23.05 -12.75 8.34
C ASN A 711 -24.11 -13.51 9.16
N PRO A 712 -25.40 -13.51 8.74
CA PRO A 712 -25.94 -12.79 7.58
C PRO A 712 -26.17 -11.29 7.87
N VAL A 713 -25.88 -10.42 6.89
CA VAL A 713 -26.08 -8.97 6.98
C VAL A 713 -27.56 -8.57 6.91
N TYR A 714 -28.33 -9.26 6.06
CA TYR A 714 -29.73 -8.93 5.78
C TYR A 714 -30.70 -9.89 6.49
N PRO A 715 -31.87 -9.41 6.97
CA PRO A 715 -32.33 -8.01 6.93
C PRO A 715 -31.49 -7.12 7.87
N TRP A 716 -31.18 -5.92 7.39
CA TRP A 716 -30.50 -4.88 8.16
C TRP A 716 -31.49 -3.79 8.56
N SER A 717 -31.33 -3.18 9.73
CA SER A 717 -32.16 -2.06 10.16
C SER A 717 -31.31 -0.95 10.75
N GLY A 718 -31.62 0.29 10.38
CA GLY A 718 -30.98 1.49 10.91
C GLY A 718 -31.99 2.61 11.16
N ALA A 719 -31.65 3.54 12.06
CA ALA A 719 -32.47 4.71 12.33
C ALA A 719 -31.84 5.97 11.72
N TYR A 720 -32.63 6.70 10.94
CA TYR A 720 -32.26 7.94 10.25
C TYR A 720 -33.13 9.11 10.70
N PHE A 721 -32.70 10.35 10.46
CA PHE A 721 -33.40 11.53 10.97
C PHE A 721 -34.45 12.04 9.99
N LYS A 722 -35.64 12.35 10.50
CA LYS A 722 -36.75 12.88 9.68
C LYS A 722 -36.37 14.27 9.12
N GLY A 723 -36.72 14.50 7.86
CA GLY A 723 -36.45 15.78 7.17
C GLY A 723 -35.04 15.90 6.59
N ILE A 724 -34.20 14.86 6.72
CA ILE A 724 -32.91 14.75 6.04
C ILE A 724 -33.00 13.62 5.01
N PRO A 725 -32.83 13.91 3.69
CA PRO A 725 -32.90 12.88 2.66
C PRO A 725 -31.83 11.81 2.86
N VAL A 726 -32.20 10.54 2.68
CA VAL A 726 -31.28 9.39 2.77
C VAL A 726 -31.12 8.78 1.40
N GLU A 727 -29.88 8.65 0.93
CA GLU A 727 -29.58 7.98 -0.34
C GLU A 727 -29.44 6.48 -0.12
N VAL A 728 -30.10 5.67 -0.95
CA VAL A 728 -30.03 4.21 -0.90
C VAL A 728 -29.76 3.69 -2.31
N GLU A 729 -28.71 2.89 -2.45
CA GLU A 729 -28.27 2.34 -3.73
C GLU A 729 -28.22 0.81 -3.68
N ALA A 730 -28.80 0.14 -4.68
CA ALA A 730 -28.68 -1.30 -4.86
C ALA A 730 -27.50 -1.62 -5.80
N ILE A 731 -26.48 -2.27 -5.27
CA ILE A 731 -25.24 -2.59 -5.98
C ILE A 731 -25.24 -4.10 -6.32
N PRO A 732 -25.35 -4.48 -7.59
CA PRO A 732 -25.41 -5.89 -7.99
C PRO A 732 -24.09 -6.62 -7.72
N ALA A 733 -24.17 -7.91 -7.38
CA ALA A 733 -23.00 -8.78 -7.36
C ALA A 733 -22.54 -9.09 -8.80
N PRO A 734 -21.27 -9.50 -9.01
CA PRO A 734 -20.82 -9.98 -10.32
C PRO A 734 -21.78 -11.02 -10.91
N GLY A 735 -22.15 -10.85 -12.19
CA GLY A 735 -23.11 -11.72 -12.91
C GLY A 735 -24.60 -11.41 -12.66
N TYR A 736 -24.92 -10.34 -11.92
CA TYR A 736 -26.30 -9.89 -11.69
C TYR A 736 -26.49 -8.45 -12.17
N LYS A 737 -27.74 -8.07 -12.42
CA LYS A 737 -28.18 -6.69 -12.61
C LYS A 737 -29.27 -6.33 -11.62
N PHE A 738 -29.30 -5.07 -11.20
CA PHE A 738 -30.44 -4.54 -10.45
C PHE A 738 -31.70 -4.63 -11.30
N SER A 739 -32.81 -5.06 -10.70
CA SER A 739 -34.11 -5.16 -11.35
C SER A 739 -35.03 -4.03 -10.90
N HIS A 740 -35.37 -3.99 -9.61
CA HIS A 740 -36.27 -3.00 -9.03
C HIS A 740 -36.17 -3.03 -7.50
N TRP A 741 -36.68 -1.98 -6.88
CA TRP A 741 -37.00 -1.92 -5.45
C TRP A 741 -38.42 -2.45 -5.22
N GLU A 742 -38.66 -3.11 -4.09
CA GLU A 742 -39.98 -3.46 -3.57
C GLU A 742 -40.16 -2.86 -2.16
N GLY A 743 -41.38 -2.46 -1.81
CA GLY A 743 -41.77 -1.98 -0.49
C GLY A 743 -41.83 -0.46 -0.41
N GLY A 744 -40.84 0.15 0.21
CA GLY A 744 -40.71 1.61 0.40
C GLY A 744 -40.53 2.42 -0.89
N SER A 745 -40.21 1.75 -1.99
CA SER A 745 -40.06 2.30 -3.33
C SER A 745 -40.32 1.20 -4.34
N ASP A 746 -40.92 1.55 -5.47
CA ASP A 746 -41.11 0.68 -6.64
C ASP A 746 -40.22 1.13 -7.82
N ALA A 747 -39.13 1.85 -7.53
CA ALA A 747 -38.26 2.42 -8.55
C ALA A 747 -37.42 1.33 -9.26
N ASN A 748 -37.22 1.52 -10.55
CA ASN A 748 -36.37 0.67 -11.40
C ASN A 748 -34.95 1.23 -11.58
N THR A 749 -34.60 2.28 -10.83
CA THR A 749 -33.23 2.81 -10.76
C THR A 749 -32.54 2.30 -9.50
N PRO A 750 -31.25 1.91 -9.56
CA PRO A 750 -30.55 1.35 -8.41
C PRO A 750 -30.39 2.37 -7.28
N LEU A 751 -30.14 3.64 -7.61
CA LEU A 751 -30.10 4.75 -6.65
C LEU A 751 -31.50 5.37 -6.47
N ILE A 752 -31.90 5.52 -5.23
CA ILE A 752 -33.12 6.22 -4.80
C ILE A 752 -32.79 7.16 -3.64
N THR A 753 -33.63 8.19 -3.47
CA THR A 753 -33.60 9.07 -2.32
C THR A 753 -34.88 8.89 -1.52
N LEU A 754 -34.74 8.61 -0.23
CA LEU A 754 -35.85 8.51 0.72
C LEU A 754 -36.06 9.86 1.39
N ASP A 755 -37.19 10.49 1.10
CA ASP A 755 -37.62 11.75 1.71
C ASP A 755 -38.48 11.54 2.98
N SER A 756 -38.63 10.28 3.44
CA SER A 756 -39.76 9.87 4.27
C SER A 756 -39.57 10.08 5.77
N GLY A 757 -40.52 10.78 6.38
CA GLY A 757 -40.68 10.88 7.84
C GLY A 757 -41.40 9.70 8.51
N GLU A 758 -41.50 8.55 7.86
CA GLU A 758 -42.16 7.33 8.36
C GLU A 758 -41.22 6.12 8.20
N ASP A 759 -41.48 5.05 8.94
CA ASP A 759 -40.67 3.83 8.86
C ASP A 759 -40.82 3.16 7.47
N VAL A 760 -39.70 2.72 6.90
CA VAL A 760 -39.60 2.19 5.54
C VAL A 760 -38.92 0.82 5.55
N ALA A 761 -39.47 -0.13 4.81
CA ALA A 761 -38.81 -1.39 4.47
C ALA A 761 -38.55 -1.44 2.96
N LEU A 762 -37.30 -1.68 2.56
CA LEU A 762 -36.86 -1.77 1.17
C LEU A 762 -36.27 -3.14 0.87
N PHE A 763 -36.69 -3.70 -0.25
CA PHE A 763 -36.17 -4.94 -0.80
C PHE A 763 -35.51 -4.66 -2.14
N ALA A 764 -34.20 -4.90 -2.25
CA ALA A 764 -33.50 -4.82 -3.52
C ALA A 764 -33.63 -6.16 -4.26
N HIS A 765 -34.12 -6.13 -5.50
CA HIS A 765 -34.20 -7.32 -6.34
C HIS A 765 -33.14 -7.26 -7.44
N PHE A 766 -32.35 -8.32 -7.52
CA PHE A 766 -31.37 -8.54 -8.56
C PHE A 766 -31.79 -9.72 -9.43
N THR A 767 -31.49 -9.64 -10.71
CA THR A 767 -31.75 -10.71 -11.67
C THR A 767 -30.48 -11.06 -12.40
N ARG A 768 -30.34 -12.30 -12.85
CA ARG A 768 -29.34 -12.60 -13.87
C ARG A 768 -29.82 -11.99 -15.20
N PRO A 769 -28.93 -11.41 -16.01
CA PRO A 769 -29.28 -10.99 -17.36
C PRO A 769 -29.85 -12.18 -18.16
N GLU A 770 -30.94 -11.97 -18.92
CA GLU A 770 -31.43 -12.98 -19.91
C GLU A 770 -30.69 -12.89 -21.25
N GLU A 771 -29.91 -11.83 -21.45
CA GLU A 771 -29.11 -11.62 -22.67
C GLU A 771 -27.87 -12.50 -22.61
N ARG A 772 -27.74 -13.36 -23.62
CA ARG A 772 -26.53 -14.12 -23.88
C ARG A 772 -25.72 -13.36 -24.92
N ASP A 773 -24.41 -13.31 -24.70
CA ASP A 773 -23.49 -12.82 -25.70
C ASP A 773 -23.24 -13.92 -26.73
N ILE A 774 -23.05 -13.52 -27.98
CA ILE A 774 -22.50 -14.42 -28.99
C ILE A 774 -21.03 -14.61 -28.64
N ILE A 775 -20.64 -15.86 -28.39
CA ILE A 775 -19.26 -16.24 -28.13
C ILE A 775 -18.54 -16.45 -29.46
N THR A 776 -19.16 -17.13 -30.42
CA THR A 776 -18.55 -17.38 -31.74
C THR A 776 -19.62 -17.40 -32.83
N PHE A 777 -19.31 -16.85 -34.01
CA PHE A 777 -20.20 -16.85 -35.18
C PHE A 777 -19.45 -17.08 -36.49
N TRP A 778 -19.96 -18.00 -37.33
CA TRP A 778 -19.52 -18.19 -38.71
C TRP A 778 -20.52 -17.59 -39.68
N TYR A 779 -20.09 -16.48 -40.29
CA TYR A 779 -20.69 -15.90 -41.48
C TYR A 779 -19.87 -16.29 -42.71
N PHE A 780 -20.53 -16.89 -43.70
CA PHE A 780 -19.88 -17.26 -44.96
C PHE A 780 -20.24 -16.22 -46.03
N ASN A 781 -19.24 -15.60 -46.63
CA ASN A 781 -19.43 -14.54 -47.64
C ASN A 781 -18.76 -14.90 -48.97
N SER A 782 -18.75 -13.97 -49.92
CA SER A 782 -18.14 -14.20 -51.23
C SER A 782 -16.62 -14.42 -51.22
N ASP A 783 -15.92 -14.04 -50.14
CA ASP A 783 -14.48 -14.26 -49.95
C ASP A 783 -14.15 -15.72 -49.62
N LEU A 784 -15.12 -16.50 -49.13
CA LEU A 784 -14.93 -17.93 -48.91
C LEU A 784 -14.54 -18.60 -50.26
N PRO A 785 -13.41 -19.33 -50.34
CA PRO A 785 -12.94 -19.89 -51.60
C PRO A 785 -13.95 -20.83 -52.25
N ASN A 786 -14.19 -20.62 -53.54
CA ASN A 786 -15.04 -21.51 -54.32
C ASN A 786 -14.22 -22.67 -54.91
N ASN A 787 -14.83 -23.85 -55.06
CA ASN A 787 -14.18 -25.03 -55.65
C ASN A 787 -12.79 -25.31 -55.05
N THR A 788 -12.68 -25.26 -53.72
CA THR A 788 -11.47 -25.59 -52.97
C THR A 788 -11.90 -26.41 -51.75
N PRO A 789 -11.12 -27.41 -51.32
CA PRO A 789 -11.42 -28.16 -50.10
C PRO A 789 -11.33 -27.24 -48.87
N LEU A 790 -12.33 -27.30 -48.01
CA LEU A 790 -12.36 -26.57 -46.74
C LEU A 790 -12.09 -27.57 -45.60
N GLU A 791 -10.83 -27.75 -45.22
CA GLU A 791 -10.46 -28.65 -44.09
C GLU A 791 -10.52 -27.93 -42.74
N ASN A 792 -10.19 -26.63 -42.72
CA ASN A 792 -10.26 -25.78 -41.54
C ASN A 792 -11.02 -24.50 -41.91
N VAL A 793 -11.98 -24.10 -41.10
CA VAL A 793 -12.79 -22.91 -41.34
C VAL A 793 -12.83 -22.05 -40.09
N GLU A 794 -12.14 -20.92 -40.15
CA GLU A 794 -12.11 -19.92 -39.08
C GLU A 794 -13.47 -19.21 -38.95
N PRO A 795 -13.88 -18.80 -37.74
CA PRO A 795 -15.09 -18.02 -37.53
C PRO A 795 -14.95 -16.61 -38.10
N TRP A 796 -16.10 -16.00 -38.38
CA TRP A 796 -16.17 -14.58 -38.68
C TRP A 796 -15.90 -13.74 -37.43
N PHE A 797 -16.40 -14.19 -36.29
CA PHE A 797 -16.31 -13.53 -35.00
C PHE A 797 -16.12 -14.57 -33.88
N SER A 798 -15.24 -14.30 -32.92
CA SER A 798 -15.12 -15.09 -31.68
C SER A 798 -14.62 -14.21 -30.52
N LEU A 799 -15.25 -14.34 -29.35
CA LEU A 799 -14.81 -13.77 -28.07
C LEU A 799 -13.81 -14.68 -27.36
N ALA A 800 -13.87 -15.99 -27.60
CA ALA A 800 -12.90 -16.95 -27.09
C ALA A 800 -11.85 -17.29 -28.16
N GLU A 801 -10.57 -17.29 -27.80
CA GLU A 801 -9.49 -17.67 -28.70
C GLU A 801 -9.51 -19.18 -28.99
N GLY A 802 -9.23 -19.57 -30.24
CA GLY A 802 -9.09 -20.99 -30.62
C GLY A 802 -10.31 -21.62 -31.28
N SER A 803 -11.40 -20.88 -31.50
CA SER A 803 -12.58 -21.39 -32.21
C SER A 803 -12.29 -21.73 -33.68
N ASN A 804 -12.64 -22.94 -34.13
CA ASN A 804 -12.43 -23.39 -35.52
C ASN A 804 -13.40 -24.54 -35.90
N ILE A 805 -13.69 -24.72 -37.19
CA ILE A 805 -14.32 -25.92 -37.74
C ILE A 805 -13.30 -26.79 -38.47
N HIS A 806 -13.03 -27.99 -37.95
CA HIS A 806 -12.23 -29.01 -38.62
C HIS A 806 -13.12 -30.03 -39.32
N TYR A 807 -12.89 -30.26 -40.60
CA TYR A 807 -13.59 -31.27 -41.39
C TYR A 807 -12.74 -32.53 -41.56
N HIS A 808 -13.29 -33.67 -41.13
CA HIS A 808 -12.69 -34.98 -41.38
C HIS A 808 -13.50 -35.72 -42.44
N SER A 809 -12.83 -36.03 -43.55
CA SER A 809 -13.40 -36.83 -44.62
C SER A 809 -13.43 -38.31 -44.24
N ALA A 810 -14.48 -39.02 -44.63
CA ALA A 810 -14.54 -40.48 -44.59
C ALA A 810 -13.52 -41.14 -45.54
N LEU A 811 -12.99 -40.38 -46.50
CA LEU A 811 -11.99 -40.81 -47.46
C LEU A 811 -10.59 -40.30 -47.05
N GLU A 812 -9.58 -41.13 -47.23
CA GLU A 812 -8.19 -40.76 -46.91
C GLU A 812 -7.64 -39.73 -47.90
N GLY A 813 -7.02 -38.67 -47.39
CA GLY A 813 -6.21 -37.72 -48.18
C GLY A 813 -6.99 -36.69 -49.01
N TYR A 814 -8.27 -36.45 -48.70
CA TYR A 814 -9.16 -35.47 -49.36
C TYR A 814 -8.98 -35.45 -50.89
N PRO A 815 -9.71 -36.28 -51.66
CA PRO A 815 -9.48 -36.47 -53.08
C PRO A 815 -9.87 -35.23 -53.92
N PHE A 816 -8.95 -34.26 -54.03
CA PHE A 816 -9.11 -33.01 -54.77
C PHE A 816 -8.25 -32.97 -56.06
N ASP A 817 -8.16 -34.09 -56.75
CA ASP A 817 -7.58 -34.22 -58.09
C ASP A 817 -8.71 -34.62 -59.07
N GLU A 818 -8.86 -33.89 -60.17
CA GLU A 818 -9.88 -34.13 -61.20
C GLU A 818 -9.78 -35.53 -61.85
N HIS A 819 -8.63 -36.19 -61.72
CA HIS A 819 -8.40 -37.56 -62.20
C HIS A 819 -8.68 -38.64 -61.12
N HIS A 820 -8.96 -38.25 -59.88
CA HIS A 820 -9.21 -39.20 -58.80
C HIS A 820 -10.63 -39.79 -58.90
N PRO A 821 -10.84 -41.12 -58.70
CA PRO A 821 -12.17 -41.75 -58.78
C PRO A 821 -13.20 -41.17 -57.80
N PHE A 822 -12.71 -40.55 -56.72
CA PHE A 822 -13.50 -39.89 -55.69
C PHE A 822 -13.39 -38.37 -55.73
N TRP A 823 -13.06 -37.78 -56.89
CA TRP A 823 -12.93 -36.32 -57.03
C TRP A 823 -14.14 -35.57 -56.44
N ARG A 824 -13.88 -34.71 -55.44
CA ARG A 824 -14.89 -33.87 -54.76
C ARG A 824 -16.02 -34.67 -54.09
N LYS A 825 -15.73 -35.89 -53.67
CA LYS A 825 -16.61 -36.73 -52.84
C LYS A 825 -16.15 -36.67 -51.39
N ALA A 826 -17.07 -36.82 -50.43
CA ALA A 826 -16.76 -36.74 -49.00
C ALA A 826 -16.01 -35.44 -48.67
N SER A 827 -16.51 -34.31 -49.19
CA SER A 827 -15.79 -33.04 -49.23
C SER A 827 -16.63 -31.92 -48.64
N LEU A 828 -16.05 -31.13 -47.73
CA LEU A 828 -16.60 -29.83 -47.32
C LEU A 828 -16.19 -28.74 -48.31
N GLU A 829 -17.17 -28.07 -48.90
CA GLU A 829 -16.95 -27.03 -49.90
C GLU A 829 -17.87 -25.83 -49.67
N ARG A 830 -17.55 -24.70 -50.31
CA ARG A 830 -18.48 -23.57 -50.37
C ARG A 830 -19.75 -23.92 -51.16
N ARG A 831 -20.89 -23.37 -50.71
CA ARG A 831 -22.19 -23.40 -51.39
C ARG A 831 -22.71 -21.97 -51.57
N ASN A 832 -23.12 -21.61 -52.79
CA ASN A 832 -23.84 -20.36 -53.05
C ASN A 832 -25.35 -20.55 -52.76
N HIS A 833 -25.73 -20.68 -51.50
CA HIS A 833 -27.12 -20.81 -51.08
C HIS A 833 -27.34 -19.98 -49.79
N PRO A 834 -27.72 -18.69 -49.91
CA PRO A 834 -27.85 -17.81 -48.75
C PRO A 834 -29.12 -18.13 -47.95
N THR A 835 -29.15 -17.74 -46.67
CA THR A 835 -30.35 -17.85 -45.82
C THR A 835 -30.34 -16.85 -44.67
N PRO A 836 -31.49 -16.24 -44.31
CA PRO A 836 -31.61 -15.46 -43.09
C PRO A 836 -31.77 -16.34 -41.83
N VAL A 837 -32.00 -17.65 -41.98
CA VAL A 837 -32.18 -18.56 -40.84
C VAL A 837 -30.90 -18.59 -40.02
N ASN A 838 -31.03 -18.35 -38.71
CA ASN A 838 -29.93 -18.21 -37.76
C ASN A 838 -28.96 -17.04 -38.00
N TYR A 839 -29.25 -16.11 -38.93
CA TYR A 839 -28.43 -14.90 -39.09
C TYR A 839 -28.46 -14.07 -37.81
N ARG A 840 -27.31 -13.50 -37.41
CA ARG A 840 -27.14 -12.71 -36.19
C ARG A 840 -26.65 -11.32 -36.57
N GLU A 841 -27.56 -10.35 -36.56
CA GLU A 841 -27.20 -8.97 -36.88
C GLU A 841 -26.17 -8.45 -35.88
N GLU A 842 -26.31 -8.80 -34.61
CA GLU A 842 -25.42 -8.44 -33.51
C GLU A 842 -23.97 -8.95 -33.68
N ALA A 843 -23.74 -10.18 -34.16
CA ALA A 843 -22.40 -10.69 -34.51
C ALA A 843 -21.87 -10.12 -35.82
N MET A 844 -22.76 -9.50 -36.61
CA MET A 844 -22.45 -8.79 -37.85
C MET A 844 -22.47 -7.27 -37.63
N GLU A 845 -22.35 -6.82 -36.38
CA GLU A 845 -22.31 -5.41 -35.97
C GLU A 845 -23.48 -4.57 -36.52
N ASN A 846 -24.67 -5.16 -36.45
CA ASN A 846 -25.96 -4.69 -36.96
C ASN A 846 -26.04 -4.53 -38.49
N LEU A 847 -25.21 -5.26 -39.24
CA LEU A 847 -25.37 -5.37 -40.69
C LEU A 847 -26.63 -6.19 -41.03
N PRO A 848 -27.59 -5.64 -41.80
CA PRO A 848 -28.75 -6.39 -42.23
C PRO A 848 -28.34 -7.51 -43.18
N TYR A 849 -29.13 -8.58 -43.20
CA TYR A 849 -28.93 -9.73 -44.08
C TYR A 849 -28.82 -9.32 -45.56
N ASP A 850 -27.73 -9.75 -46.22
CA ASP A 850 -27.49 -9.57 -47.66
C ASP A 850 -27.36 -10.92 -48.37
N ALA A 851 -28.35 -11.24 -49.21
CA ALA A 851 -28.40 -12.47 -49.98
C ALA A 851 -27.36 -12.53 -51.11
N ASP A 852 -26.88 -11.39 -51.61
CA ASP A 852 -25.96 -11.33 -52.75
C ASP A 852 -24.52 -11.71 -52.34
N ASP A 853 -24.12 -11.36 -51.11
CA ASP A 853 -22.80 -11.70 -50.57
C ASP A 853 -22.79 -13.05 -49.83
N MET A 854 -23.87 -13.39 -49.14
CA MET A 854 -23.92 -14.57 -48.29
C MET A 854 -23.75 -15.89 -49.06
N ARG A 855 -22.95 -16.79 -48.48
CA ARG A 855 -22.70 -18.17 -48.92
C ARG A 855 -23.05 -19.11 -47.77
N GLY A 856 -22.81 -20.39 -47.98
CA GLY A 856 -22.83 -21.43 -46.94
C GLY A 856 -21.71 -22.43 -47.20
N ILE A 857 -21.66 -23.48 -46.39
CA ILE A 857 -20.78 -24.64 -46.59
C ILE A 857 -21.64 -25.88 -46.84
N GLN A 858 -21.16 -26.80 -47.68
CA GLN A 858 -21.84 -28.04 -48.01
C GLN A 858 -20.93 -29.23 -47.77
N VAL A 859 -21.45 -30.27 -47.14
CA VAL A 859 -20.83 -31.60 -47.16
C VAL A 859 -21.42 -32.37 -48.32
N LYS A 860 -20.63 -32.56 -49.38
CA LYS A 860 -21.05 -33.34 -50.54
C LYS A 860 -21.03 -34.82 -50.20
N GLN A 861 -22.22 -35.41 -50.22
CA GLN A 861 -22.54 -36.78 -49.85
C GLN A 861 -21.81 -37.20 -48.56
N PRO A 862 -22.45 -37.13 -47.38
CA PRO A 862 -21.81 -37.43 -46.11
C PRO A 862 -21.53 -38.95 -45.96
N PHE A 863 -20.53 -39.43 -46.70
CA PHE A 863 -20.14 -40.81 -46.79
C PHE A 863 -19.86 -41.49 -45.45
N GLN A 864 -20.20 -42.77 -45.42
CA GLN A 864 -19.70 -43.76 -44.48
C GLN A 864 -18.98 -44.86 -45.27
N VAL A 865 -17.69 -45.04 -45.02
CA VAL A 865 -16.86 -46.07 -45.67
C VAL A 865 -16.16 -46.88 -44.59
N GLU A 866 -16.46 -48.17 -44.52
CA GLU A 866 -16.00 -49.07 -43.46
C GLU A 866 -16.40 -48.54 -42.07
N ASN A 867 -15.43 -48.17 -41.22
CA ASN A 867 -15.63 -47.58 -39.90
C ASN A 867 -15.36 -46.06 -39.87
N ARG A 868 -15.26 -45.41 -41.04
CA ARG A 868 -15.04 -43.96 -41.15
C ARG A 868 -16.29 -43.27 -41.67
N GLU A 869 -16.55 -42.09 -41.14
CA GLU A 869 -17.67 -41.23 -41.52
C GLU A 869 -17.20 -39.79 -41.67
N ASN A 870 -17.96 -38.98 -42.42
CA ASN A 870 -17.69 -37.54 -42.51
C ASN A 870 -18.10 -36.85 -41.21
N THR A 871 -17.20 -36.07 -40.63
CA THR A 871 -17.49 -35.32 -39.39
C THR A 871 -17.04 -33.87 -39.49
N LEU A 872 -17.87 -32.95 -38.98
CA LEU A 872 -17.40 -31.60 -38.64
C LEU A 872 -17.13 -31.54 -37.14
N ILE A 873 -15.95 -31.11 -36.75
CA ILE A 873 -15.57 -30.86 -35.36
C ILE A 873 -15.49 -29.35 -35.17
N PHE A 874 -16.35 -28.83 -34.31
CA PHE A 874 -16.37 -27.44 -33.88
C PHE A 874 -15.55 -27.33 -32.59
N HIS A 875 -14.38 -26.73 -32.66
CA HIS A 875 -13.63 -26.28 -31.49
C HIS A 875 -14.27 -24.97 -31.03
N LEU A 876 -14.80 -24.94 -29.81
CA LEU A 876 -15.70 -23.90 -29.32
C LEU A 876 -15.40 -23.57 -27.85
N PRO A 877 -14.25 -22.97 -27.51
CA PRO A 877 -13.93 -22.63 -26.13
C PRO A 877 -15.02 -21.73 -25.51
N THR A 878 -15.37 -22.00 -24.25
CA THR A 878 -16.42 -21.30 -23.48
C THR A 878 -15.85 -20.53 -22.29
N THR A 879 -14.54 -20.25 -22.30
CA THR A 879 -13.85 -19.48 -21.26
C THR A 879 -14.56 -18.17 -20.94
N ASP A 880 -14.78 -17.88 -19.66
CA ASP A 880 -15.52 -16.74 -19.12
C ASP A 880 -17.05 -16.74 -19.40
N PHE A 881 -17.63 -17.81 -19.93
CA PHE A 881 -19.07 -17.93 -20.19
C PHE A 881 -19.73 -19.16 -19.53
N GLU A 882 -21.01 -19.03 -19.17
CA GLU A 882 -21.89 -20.12 -18.73
C GLU A 882 -23.20 -20.17 -19.54
N ASP A 883 -24.05 -21.18 -19.33
CA ASP A 883 -25.39 -21.30 -19.95
C ASP A 883 -25.36 -21.36 -21.50
N ILE A 884 -24.47 -22.22 -22.01
CA ILE A 884 -24.04 -22.30 -23.42
C ILE A 884 -25.12 -22.85 -24.37
N ILE A 885 -25.25 -22.24 -25.55
CA ILE A 885 -26.12 -22.70 -26.65
C ILE A 885 -25.34 -22.75 -27.97
N PHE A 886 -25.43 -23.89 -28.67
CA PHE A 886 -24.98 -24.02 -30.04
C PHE A 886 -26.17 -23.95 -31.01
N SER A 887 -26.02 -23.27 -32.14
CA SER A 887 -27.05 -23.25 -33.19
C SER A 887 -26.48 -23.14 -34.60
N CYS A 888 -27.20 -23.69 -35.59
CA CYS A 888 -26.89 -23.50 -37.01
C CYS A 888 -28.13 -23.64 -37.90
N ALA A 889 -28.07 -23.09 -39.12
CA ALA A 889 -29.04 -23.38 -40.16
C ALA A 889 -28.57 -24.57 -40.99
N ALA A 890 -29.41 -25.58 -41.15
CA ALA A 890 -29.10 -26.78 -41.92
C ALA A 890 -30.23 -27.12 -42.90
N LEU A 891 -29.90 -27.67 -44.06
CA LEU A 891 -30.87 -28.28 -44.97
C LEU A 891 -30.28 -29.50 -45.65
N ASP A 892 -31.12 -30.47 -45.95
CA ASP A 892 -30.78 -31.62 -46.76
C ASP A 892 -31.14 -31.38 -48.24
N GLU A 893 -30.20 -31.65 -49.14
CA GLU A 893 -30.43 -31.70 -50.59
C GLU A 893 -30.37 -33.18 -51.05
N GLY A 894 -30.96 -34.10 -50.29
CA GLY A 894 -31.14 -35.52 -50.60
C GLY A 894 -30.03 -36.47 -50.11
N ALA A 895 -29.14 -36.02 -49.21
CA ALA A 895 -27.93 -36.72 -48.80
C ALA A 895 -28.02 -37.40 -47.44
N ALA A 896 -28.79 -36.84 -46.49
CA ALA A 896 -28.95 -37.38 -45.14
C ALA A 896 -30.35 -37.05 -44.59
N GLU A 897 -30.90 -37.92 -43.75
CA GLU A 897 -32.20 -37.67 -43.10
C GLU A 897 -32.04 -36.95 -41.75
N ALA A 898 -30.87 -37.03 -41.11
CA ALA A 898 -30.62 -36.39 -39.84
C ALA A 898 -29.14 -36.01 -39.62
N ILE A 899 -28.93 -35.09 -38.68
CA ILE A 899 -27.64 -34.75 -38.08
C ILE A 899 -27.59 -35.28 -36.65
N ILE A 900 -26.45 -35.85 -36.25
CA ILE A 900 -26.17 -36.28 -34.88
C ILE A 900 -25.08 -35.38 -34.30
N LEU A 901 -25.29 -34.84 -33.10
CA LEU A 901 -24.33 -34.01 -32.37
C LEU A 901 -23.83 -34.73 -31.10
N ASP A 902 -22.52 -34.82 -30.96
CA ASP A 902 -21.82 -35.24 -29.75
C ASP A 902 -20.98 -34.06 -29.21
N TYR A 903 -20.60 -34.05 -27.94
CA TYR A 903 -19.71 -33.05 -27.36
C TYR A 903 -18.53 -33.69 -26.60
N SER A 904 -17.53 -32.87 -26.29
CA SER A 904 -16.39 -33.20 -25.45
C SER A 904 -15.95 -31.97 -24.65
N ILE A 905 -15.40 -32.22 -23.46
CA ILE A 905 -14.89 -31.22 -22.50
C ILE A 905 -13.39 -31.43 -22.20
N GLN A 906 -12.72 -32.23 -23.03
CA GLN A 906 -11.34 -32.67 -22.81
C GLN A 906 -10.52 -32.52 -24.09
N GLU A 907 -9.22 -32.31 -23.93
CA GLU A 907 -8.25 -32.18 -25.02
C GLU A 907 -8.26 -33.41 -25.96
N ALA A 908 -8.43 -34.62 -25.41
CA ALA A 908 -8.37 -35.88 -26.17
C ALA A 908 -9.34 -35.94 -27.38
N GLU A 909 -8.83 -36.31 -28.57
CA GLU A 909 -9.57 -36.27 -29.84
C GLU A 909 -10.72 -37.29 -29.95
N ASP A 910 -10.68 -38.40 -29.19
CA ASP A 910 -11.66 -39.50 -29.30
C ASP A 910 -12.71 -39.54 -28.18
N ALA A 911 -12.70 -38.57 -27.26
CA ALA A 911 -13.58 -38.56 -26.08
C ALA A 911 -14.93 -37.87 -26.35
N TRP A 912 -15.86 -38.56 -27.02
CA TRP A 912 -17.17 -38.02 -27.41
C TRP A 912 -18.32 -38.58 -26.56
N THR A 913 -19.25 -37.73 -26.14
CA THR A 913 -20.45 -38.12 -25.39
C THR A 913 -21.66 -37.31 -25.84
N ASN A 914 -22.86 -37.86 -25.64
CA ASN A 914 -24.15 -37.15 -25.75
C ASN A 914 -24.95 -37.23 -24.45
N GLN A 915 -24.33 -37.72 -23.37
CA GLN A 915 -24.98 -37.90 -22.08
C GLN A 915 -25.39 -36.53 -21.51
N GLY A 916 -26.64 -36.43 -21.02
CA GLY A 916 -27.15 -35.20 -20.40
C GLY A 916 -27.72 -34.18 -21.37
N LEU A 917 -27.54 -34.35 -22.69
CA LEU A 917 -28.24 -33.55 -23.69
C LEU A 917 -29.72 -33.93 -23.77
N SER A 918 -30.59 -32.93 -23.86
CA SER A 918 -32.05 -33.12 -24.00
C SER A 918 -32.45 -33.61 -25.39
N GLU A 919 -31.66 -33.28 -26.40
CA GLU A 919 -31.79 -33.68 -27.79
C GLU A 919 -30.38 -33.71 -28.41
N TYR A 920 -30.09 -34.66 -29.30
CA TYR A 920 -28.77 -34.79 -29.94
C TYR A 920 -28.85 -35.31 -31.38
N MET A 921 -30.06 -35.56 -31.89
CA MET A 921 -30.32 -36.02 -33.25
C MET A 921 -31.42 -35.12 -33.83
N PHE A 922 -31.14 -34.49 -34.97
CA PHE A 922 -31.97 -33.47 -35.58
C PHE A 922 -32.33 -33.89 -37.00
N THR A 923 -33.62 -34.05 -37.28
CA THR A 923 -34.11 -34.35 -38.63
C THR A 923 -33.81 -33.18 -39.57
N LEU A 924 -33.34 -33.50 -40.77
CA LEU A 924 -33.11 -32.52 -41.83
C LEU A 924 -34.31 -32.42 -42.78
N GLU A 925 -34.52 -31.22 -43.31
CA GLU A 925 -35.62 -30.89 -44.21
C GLU A 925 -35.06 -30.39 -45.56
N ASP A 926 -35.92 -30.32 -46.59
CA ASP A 926 -35.57 -29.81 -47.93
C ASP A 926 -35.55 -28.26 -48.02
N GLN A 927 -35.62 -27.60 -46.86
CA GLN A 927 -35.51 -26.15 -46.64
C GLN A 927 -34.62 -25.92 -45.40
N TYR A 928 -33.99 -24.75 -45.28
CA TYR A 928 -33.23 -24.41 -44.07
C TYR A 928 -34.10 -24.48 -42.82
N SER A 929 -33.72 -25.35 -41.88
CA SER A 929 -34.24 -25.42 -40.53
C SER A 929 -33.17 -24.97 -39.53
N LEU A 930 -33.61 -24.49 -38.37
CA LEU A 930 -32.73 -24.13 -37.26
C LEU A 930 -32.47 -25.35 -36.41
N ILE A 931 -31.19 -25.75 -36.31
CA ILE A 931 -30.70 -26.68 -35.31
C ILE A 931 -30.26 -25.85 -34.10
N ARG A 932 -30.75 -26.19 -32.91
CA ARG A 932 -30.41 -25.53 -31.65
C ARG A 932 -30.19 -26.57 -30.57
N LEU A 933 -29.03 -26.53 -29.92
CA LEU A 933 -28.62 -27.43 -28.85
C LEU A 933 -28.27 -26.63 -27.60
N ASP A 934 -28.90 -26.96 -26.47
CA ASP A 934 -28.79 -26.23 -25.21
C ASP A 934 -27.94 -27.04 -24.20
N PHE A 935 -26.90 -26.42 -23.66
CA PHE A 935 -25.96 -27.02 -22.71
C PHE A 935 -26.11 -26.44 -21.29
N ALA A 936 -27.07 -25.56 -21.01
CA ALA A 936 -27.17 -24.86 -19.70
C ALA A 936 -27.35 -25.80 -18.48
N GLY A 937 -27.72 -27.07 -18.71
CA GLY A 937 -27.78 -28.10 -17.67
C GLY A 937 -26.45 -28.81 -17.35
N LEU A 938 -25.37 -28.52 -18.09
CA LEU A 938 -24.10 -29.23 -18.05
C LEU A 938 -22.99 -28.29 -17.56
N LYS A 939 -22.78 -28.25 -16.24
CA LYS A 939 -21.83 -27.32 -15.60
C LYS A 939 -20.38 -27.53 -15.99
N GLU A 940 -20.03 -28.71 -16.50
CA GLU A 940 -18.72 -29.00 -17.08
C GLU A 940 -18.42 -28.30 -18.41
N VAL A 941 -19.44 -27.73 -19.06
CA VAL A 941 -19.32 -26.96 -20.31
C VAL A 941 -19.06 -25.47 -20.03
N ASP A 942 -19.41 -24.98 -18.84
CA ASP A 942 -19.17 -23.59 -18.45
C ASP A 942 -17.66 -23.35 -18.21
N ASP A 943 -17.15 -22.19 -18.63
CA ASP A 943 -15.75 -21.76 -18.48
C ASP A 943 -14.71 -22.81 -18.94
N ASN A 944 -14.90 -23.37 -20.14
CA ASN A 944 -14.12 -24.51 -20.61
C ASN A 944 -13.35 -24.21 -21.91
N ALA A 945 -12.03 -24.12 -21.80
CA ALA A 945 -11.14 -23.86 -22.94
C ALA A 945 -11.11 -25.01 -23.98
N GLU A 946 -11.48 -26.22 -23.59
CA GLU A 946 -11.37 -27.44 -24.41
C GLU A 946 -12.73 -27.91 -24.97
N PHE A 947 -13.79 -27.11 -24.81
CA PHE A 947 -15.12 -27.48 -25.26
C PHE A 947 -15.18 -27.63 -26.79
N LYS A 948 -15.74 -28.74 -27.26
CA LYS A 948 -15.90 -29.04 -28.68
C LYS A 948 -17.15 -29.86 -28.98
N ILE A 949 -17.72 -29.67 -30.16
CA ILE A 949 -18.89 -30.38 -30.67
C ILE A 949 -18.52 -31.14 -31.94
N ARG A 950 -18.94 -32.40 -32.06
CA ARG A 950 -18.80 -33.19 -33.29
C ARG A 950 -20.15 -33.41 -33.93
N MET A 951 -20.25 -33.06 -35.21
CA MET A 951 -21.42 -33.24 -36.05
C MET A 951 -21.21 -34.39 -37.04
N ARG A 952 -22.18 -35.29 -37.09
CA ARG A 952 -22.23 -36.48 -37.93
C ARG A 952 -23.56 -36.56 -38.66
N PHE A 953 -23.67 -37.44 -39.65
CA PHE A 953 -24.84 -37.54 -40.52
C PHE A 953 -25.43 -38.94 -40.46
N ASP A 954 -26.75 -39.04 -40.56
CA ASP A 954 -27.50 -40.31 -40.58
C ASP A 954 -28.50 -40.34 -41.74
N GLY A 955 -28.72 -41.51 -42.32
CA GLY A 955 -29.58 -41.68 -43.49
C GLY A 955 -29.57 -43.10 -44.06
N PRO A 956 -30.49 -43.41 -44.98
CA PRO A 956 -30.76 -44.78 -45.43
C PRO A 956 -29.63 -45.40 -46.29
N ASP A 957 -28.86 -44.59 -47.02
CA ASP A 957 -27.65 -45.03 -47.73
C ASP A 957 -26.61 -43.90 -47.82
N LEU A 958 -25.61 -43.96 -46.93
CA LEU A 958 -24.46 -43.05 -46.92
C LEU A 958 -23.24 -43.63 -47.64
N THR A 959 -23.39 -44.67 -48.47
CA THR A 959 -22.26 -45.36 -49.11
C THR A 959 -22.13 -45.08 -50.61
N THR A 960 -23.19 -44.57 -51.24
CA THR A 960 -23.26 -44.23 -52.67
C THR A 960 -23.15 -42.74 -52.93
N ASP A 961 -22.56 -42.36 -54.08
CA ASP A 961 -22.52 -40.97 -54.53
C ASP A 961 -23.65 -40.68 -55.50
N ASP A 962 -24.72 -40.06 -55.01
CA ASP A 962 -25.81 -39.57 -55.85
C ASP A 962 -25.66 -38.08 -56.21
N GLY A 963 -24.53 -37.48 -55.81
CA GLY A 963 -24.26 -36.05 -55.96
C GLY A 963 -25.07 -35.18 -55.01
N ASN A 964 -25.68 -35.75 -53.97
CA ASN A 964 -26.47 -35.00 -53.00
C ASN A 964 -25.58 -34.35 -51.93
N ARG A 965 -26.14 -33.47 -51.09
CA ARG A 965 -25.36 -32.76 -50.05
C ARG A 965 -26.21 -32.30 -48.87
N VAL A 966 -25.56 -32.06 -47.74
CA VAL A 966 -26.13 -31.31 -46.63
C VAL A 966 -25.48 -29.94 -46.60
N THR A 967 -26.27 -28.88 -46.54
CA THR A 967 -25.77 -27.50 -46.53
C THR A 967 -25.99 -26.87 -45.16
N LEU A 968 -24.93 -26.26 -44.61
CA LEU A 968 -24.92 -25.53 -43.33
C LEU A 968 -24.68 -24.04 -43.56
N ASN A 969 -25.25 -23.22 -42.68
CA ASN A 969 -25.06 -21.78 -42.68
C ASN A 969 -25.22 -21.20 -41.26
N ASN A 970 -24.78 -19.95 -41.05
CA ASN A 970 -24.99 -19.17 -39.84
C ASN A 970 -24.77 -19.97 -38.55
N ILE A 971 -23.54 -20.41 -38.31
CA ILE A 971 -23.22 -21.28 -37.16
C ILE A 971 -22.83 -20.39 -35.98
N ALA A 972 -23.44 -20.59 -34.81
CA ALA A 972 -23.26 -19.72 -33.65
C ALA A 972 -23.09 -20.50 -32.34
N LEU A 973 -22.30 -19.94 -31.43
CA LEU A 973 -22.21 -20.29 -30.02
C LEU A 973 -22.55 -19.05 -29.18
N GLU A 974 -23.43 -19.20 -28.20
CA GLU A 974 -23.91 -18.13 -27.32
C GLU A 974 -23.78 -18.54 -25.84
N GLY A 975 -23.55 -17.60 -24.93
CA GLY A 975 -23.49 -17.86 -23.48
C GLY A 975 -23.60 -16.59 -22.63
N THR A 976 -23.85 -16.77 -21.34
CA THR A 976 -23.92 -15.70 -20.34
C THR A 976 -22.52 -15.43 -19.78
N PRO A 977 -22.01 -14.19 -19.80
CA PRO A 977 -20.68 -13.88 -19.28
C PRO A 977 -20.62 -14.00 -17.74
N LEU A 978 -19.55 -14.63 -17.21
CA LEU A 978 -19.36 -14.92 -15.78
C LEU A 978 -18.94 -13.69 -14.96
N THR A 979 -18.13 -12.83 -15.55
CA THR A 979 -17.90 -11.45 -15.09
C THR A 979 -18.62 -10.51 -16.04
N PRO A 980 -19.08 -9.31 -15.62
CA PRO A 980 -19.42 -8.27 -16.57
C PRO A 980 -18.15 -7.99 -17.39
N VAL A 981 -18.05 -8.63 -18.55
CA VAL A 981 -17.06 -8.28 -19.54
C VAL A 981 -17.37 -6.81 -19.81
N ASN A 982 -16.34 -5.95 -19.77
CA ASN A 982 -16.46 -4.68 -20.48
C ASN A 982 -16.98 -5.04 -21.87
N ALA A 983 -18.27 -4.79 -22.12
CA ALA A 983 -18.97 -5.32 -23.27
C ALA A 983 -18.08 -5.28 -24.53
N PRO A 984 -18.10 -6.29 -25.41
CA PRO A 984 -17.49 -6.10 -26.73
C PRO A 984 -18.05 -4.80 -27.31
N PRO A 985 -17.24 -4.00 -28.02
CA PRO A 985 -17.46 -2.57 -28.17
C PRO A 985 -18.71 -2.30 -29.01
N TYR A 986 -19.88 -2.29 -28.36
CA TYR A 986 -20.88 -1.31 -28.70
C TYR A 986 -20.17 0.02 -28.58
N ALA A 987 -20.07 0.71 -29.71
CA ALA A 987 -19.37 1.95 -29.89
C ALA A 987 -19.44 2.79 -28.60
N LYS A 988 -18.30 3.00 -27.95
CA LYS A 988 -18.15 4.22 -27.16
C LYS A 988 -18.56 5.34 -28.11
N GLU A 989 -19.61 6.06 -27.75
CA GLU A 989 -20.04 7.25 -28.51
C GLU A 989 -18.79 8.11 -28.78
N GLY A 990 -18.43 8.27 -30.06
CA GLY A 990 -17.26 9.05 -30.48
C GLY A 990 -15.97 8.29 -30.85
N GLN A 991 -16.00 6.97 -31.09
CA GLN A 991 -14.83 6.23 -31.62
C GLN A 991 -15.10 5.60 -33.01
N LEU A 992 -14.17 5.81 -33.94
CA LEU A 992 -14.20 5.25 -35.30
C LEU A 992 -13.74 3.79 -35.28
N ASN A 993 -14.49 2.91 -35.94
CA ASN A 993 -14.17 1.49 -36.03
C ASN A 993 -14.00 1.00 -37.49
N VAL A 994 -13.23 -0.08 -37.68
CA VAL A 994 -12.88 -0.66 -38.98
C VAL A 994 -12.86 -2.19 -38.87
N PHE A 995 -13.47 -2.91 -39.81
CA PHE A 995 -13.73 -4.35 -39.69
C PHE A 995 -13.60 -5.11 -41.03
N PRO A 996 -13.19 -6.39 -41.08
CA PRO A 996 -12.59 -7.13 -39.98
C PRO A 996 -11.24 -6.51 -39.59
N ASN A 997 -10.83 -6.69 -38.34
CA ASN A 997 -9.59 -6.14 -37.83
C ASN A 997 -9.01 -7.04 -36.73
N PRO A 998 -8.05 -7.91 -37.06
CA PRO A 998 -7.24 -7.90 -38.27
C PRO A 998 -7.98 -8.28 -39.56
N VAL A 999 -7.68 -7.59 -40.65
CA VAL A 999 -8.17 -7.93 -42.00
C VAL A 999 -7.17 -8.85 -42.69
N SER A 1000 -7.65 -9.99 -43.17
CA SER A 1000 -6.87 -10.95 -43.97
C SER A 1000 -7.27 -10.96 -45.46
N GLY A 1001 -8.38 -10.30 -45.80
CA GLY A 1001 -8.90 -10.18 -47.17
C GLY A 1001 -8.44 -8.91 -47.90
N ASP A 1002 -8.99 -8.68 -49.08
CA ASP A 1002 -8.61 -7.53 -49.92
C ASP A 1002 -9.14 -6.18 -49.41
N HIS A 1003 -10.12 -6.21 -48.50
CA HIS A 1003 -10.83 -5.03 -48.03
C HIS A 1003 -11.18 -5.13 -46.54
N ALA A 1004 -11.06 -3.99 -45.85
CA ALA A 1004 -11.76 -3.73 -44.60
C ALA A 1004 -12.98 -2.82 -44.87
N PHE A 1005 -13.82 -2.62 -43.87
CA PHE A 1005 -15.12 -2.00 -43.95
C PHE A 1005 -15.34 -1.03 -42.79
N LEU A 1006 -16.20 -0.05 -43.02
CA LEU A 1006 -16.61 0.96 -42.04
C LEU A 1006 -18.06 0.72 -41.62
N PRO A 1007 -18.45 1.09 -40.39
CA PRO A 1007 -19.81 0.87 -39.88
C PRO A 1007 -20.86 1.61 -40.72
N GLU A 1008 -20.51 2.78 -41.26
CA GLU A 1008 -21.36 3.57 -42.16
C GLU A 1008 -20.51 4.22 -43.27
N THR A 1009 -21.17 4.84 -44.24
CA THR A 1009 -20.48 5.53 -45.33
C THR A 1009 -19.96 6.88 -44.84
N MET A 1010 -18.65 7.11 -44.97
CA MET A 1010 -18.01 8.34 -44.49
C MET A 1010 -16.72 8.65 -45.25
N ASP A 1011 -16.19 9.84 -44.98
CA ASP A 1011 -14.90 10.29 -45.51
C ASP A 1011 -13.79 9.91 -44.51
N ILE A 1012 -12.75 9.22 -45.00
CA ILE A 1012 -11.64 8.74 -44.18
C ILE A 1012 -10.26 8.99 -44.78
N GLN A 1013 -9.27 9.02 -43.90
CA GLN A 1013 -7.85 9.06 -44.18
C GLN A 1013 -7.15 7.86 -43.55
N LEU A 1014 -6.28 7.18 -44.29
CA LEU A 1014 -5.49 6.05 -43.79
C LEU A 1014 -4.02 6.46 -43.65
N PHE A 1015 -3.40 6.16 -42.52
CA PHE A 1015 -2.02 6.50 -42.18
C PHE A 1015 -1.19 5.25 -41.83
N ASP A 1016 0.13 5.31 -42.04
CA ASP A 1016 1.07 4.34 -41.45
C ASP A 1016 1.46 4.70 -40.00
N THR A 1017 2.28 3.86 -39.36
CA THR A 1017 2.73 4.05 -37.97
C THR A 1017 3.63 5.27 -37.74
N GLN A 1018 4.14 5.88 -38.81
CA GLN A 1018 4.96 7.10 -38.76
C GLN A 1018 4.10 8.35 -38.98
N GLY A 1019 2.78 8.20 -39.12
CA GLY A 1019 1.83 9.29 -39.34
C GLY A 1019 1.79 9.77 -40.80
N ARG A 1020 2.33 9.01 -41.76
CA ARG A 1020 2.26 9.37 -43.19
C ARG A 1020 0.92 8.96 -43.78
N LEU A 1021 0.24 9.88 -44.44
CA LEU A 1021 -1.01 9.61 -45.17
C LEU A 1021 -0.76 8.67 -46.36
N LEU A 1022 -1.52 7.59 -46.44
CA LEU A 1022 -1.48 6.56 -47.49
C LEU A 1022 -2.66 6.67 -48.45
N LEU A 1023 -3.89 6.81 -47.93
CA LEU A 1023 -5.12 6.91 -48.72
C LEU A 1023 -6.02 8.01 -48.15
N ASN A 1024 -6.79 8.66 -49.02
CA ASN A 1024 -7.88 9.56 -48.68
C ASN A 1024 -9.09 9.14 -49.51
N LEU A 1025 -10.18 8.74 -48.86
CA LEU A 1025 -11.37 8.18 -49.50
C LEU A 1025 -12.59 8.96 -49.06
N GLU A 1026 -13.39 9.41 -50.02
CA GLU A 1026 -14.64 10.13 -49.79
C GLU A 1026 -15.83 9.20 -50.01
N ASN A 1027 -16.86 9.36 -49.18
CA ASN A 1027 -18.13 8.65 -49.23
C ASN A 1027 -17.96 7.13 -49.43
N THR A 1028 -17.07 6.53 -48.63
CA THR A 1028 -16.76 5.11 -48.71
C THR A 1028 -17.25 4.37 -47.48
N ARG A 1029 -17.63 3.11 -47.69
CA ARG A 1029 -17.82 2.12 -46.61
C ARG A 1029 -16.75 1.03 -46.67
N LYS A 1030 -15.84 1.08 -47.65
CA LYS A 1030 -14.85 0.05 -47.96
C LYS A 1030 -13.45 0.65 -47.99
N ILE A 1031 -12.52 0.01 -47.30
CA ILE A 1031 -11.11 0.37 -47.25
C ILE A 1031 -10.33 -0.69 -48.03
N PRO A 1032 -9.77 -0.37 -49.20
CA PRO A 1032 -8.98 -1.32 -49.96
C PRO A 1032 -7.62 -1.53 -49.26
N VAL A 1033 -7.35 -2.76 -48.82
CA VAL A 1033 -6.11 -3.12 -48.11
C VAL A 1033 -5.23 -4.09 -48.89
N ALA A 1034 -5.71 -4.62 -50.02
CA ALA A 1034 -4.99 -5.59 -50.86
C ALA A 1034 -3.55 -5.18 -51.21
N GLN A 1035 -3.29 -3.89 -51.42
CA GLN A 1035 -1.96 -3.37 -51.79
C GLN A 1035 -1.08 -2.98 -50.58
N LEU A 1036 -1.62 -3.05 -49.36
CA LEU A 1036 -0.87 -2.73 -48.14
C LEU A 1036 -0.02 -3.94 -47.70
N PRO A 1037 1.22 -3.74 -47.22
CA PRO A 1037 1.96 -4.76 -46.50
C PRO A 1037 1.23 -5.25 -45.23
N ALA A 1038 1.59 -6.43 -44.72
CA ALA A 1038 1.16 -6.83 -43.39
C ALA A 1038 1.72 -5.85 -42.35
N GLY A 1039 0.88 -5.37 -41.44
CA GLY A 1039 1.27 -4.32 -40.50
C GLY A 1039 0.09 -3.60 -39.87
N ILE A 1040 0.43 -2.62 -39.02
CA ILE A 1040 -0.54 -1.76 -38.33
C ILE A 1040 -0.66 -0.43 -39.07
N TYR A 1041 -1.89 0.01 -39.27
CA TYR A 1041 -2.30 1.26 -39.90
C TYR A 1041 -3.30 2.00 -39.01
N PHE A 1042 -3.52 3.27 -39.29
CA PHE A 1042 -4.49 4.09 -38.57
C PHE A 1042 -5.47 4.76 -39.53
N VAL A 1043 -6.77 4.58 -39.31
CA VAL A 1043 -7.84 5.24 -40.05
C VAL A 1043 -8.34 6.43 -39.25
N ARG A 1044 -8.60 7.56 -39.90
CA ARG A 1044 -9.15 8.78 -39.28
C ARG A 1044 -10.35 9.27 -40.09
N ASN A 1045 -11.44 9.66 -39.44
CA ASN A 1045 -12.58 10.29 -40.12
C ASN A 1045 -12.54 11.84 -40.02
N GLN A 1046 -13.53 12.52 -40.60
CA GLN A 1046 -13.65 13.98 -40.57
C GLN A 1046 -13.89 14.58 -39.18
N LYS A 1047 -14.42 13.81 -38.22
CA LYS A 1047 -14.59 14.22 -36.83
C LYS A 1047 -13.30 14.10 -36.01
N ALA A 1048 -12.19 13.73 -36.65
CA ALA A 1048 -10.89 13.45 -36.04
C ALA A 1048 -10.87 12.23 -35.10
N GLU A 1049 -11.83 11.32 -35.25
CA GLU A 1049 -11.85 10.04 -34.56
C GLU A 1049 -10.89 9.07 -35.27
N TRP A 1050 -10.20 8.22 -34.49
CA TRP A 1050 -9.16 7.32 -34.99
C TRP A 1050 -9.51 5.85 -34.73
N ALA A 1051 -9.16 4.99 -35.69
CA ALA A 1051 -9.24 3.53 -35.60
C ALA A 1051 -7.88 2.91 -35.93
N LYS A 1052 -7.48 1.88 -35.18
CA LYS A 1052 -6.36 1.01 -35.57
C LYS A 1052 -6.85 0.03 -36.64
N LEU A 1053 -6.07 -0.25 -37.68
CA LEU A 1053 -6.33 -1.27 -38.69
C LEU A 1053 -5.11 -2.18 -38.83
N VAL A 1054 -5.28 -3.48 -38.62
CA VAL A 1054 -4.23 -4.49 -38.70
C VAL A 1054 -4.45 -5.30 -39.97
N VAL A 1055 -3.49 -5.27 -40.90
CA VAL A 1055 -3.51 -6.11 -42.11
C VAL A 1055 -2.68 -7.35 -41.85
N ARG A 1056 -3.30 -8.53 -41.95
CA ARG A 1056 -2.65 -9.84 -41.98
C ARG A 1056 -2.64 -10.33 -43.44
N LYS A 1057 -1.56 -10.99 -43.87
CA LYS A 1057 -1.45 -11.56 -45.22
C LYS A 1057 -0.97 -12.99 -45.15
#